data_AF-A0A8X6L180-F1
#
_entry.id   AF-A0A8X6L180-F1
#
_cell.length_a   1.000
_cell.length_b   1.000
_cell.length_c   1.000
_cell.angle_alpha   90.00
_cell.angle_beta   90.00
_cell.angle_gamma   90.00
#
_symmetry.space_group_name_H-M   'P 1'
#
loop_
_entity.id
_entity.type
_entity.pdbx_description
1 polymer ?
#
loop_
_entity_poly.entity_id
_entity_poly.type
_entity_poly.pdbx_seq_one_letter_code
_entity_poly.pdbx_strand_id
1 'polypeptide(L)'
;MSTENEPSVQADNNQDDLAKGDDINRKISIHMPTFERRKSEFSSVPRSKTFDTINSEASEEGNRRSKSPIKRTPIGQKILTLTDNEGQRSDTSSTPKGKTFNFINTNATEEGNRRKTITIRTAPTGEKILTLTDHKSNELPKDDTEKQSKGNIFSTPEGVTAREKKEASRVLKIDHLSKGVMKAGFDIGKVDLSQILHDDITDEYLQCLYIVATYTINNYFGIPGPKSDGYKKLSTFINQLIPLTSARRHENFEKSKTIPPPPFIITVHIIEAEDLMIKDADELSDPFCKVWLNGKKTQLKKTEVKSHTLNPTWNETFQFSLEDLRNDIIYIEVWDSDPTTFTQNLKQIKKIKGMRGCWYFCSDFMENLCCCGRDTVDDFLGKTEVEVGTLYAEGIDEWLSLKSLKGTPVQGQLHVAMKIEVTKPKNNIDALKRHLLLVRLCLERGLKENDSSDLSIFCWDQILNSSARTLLFQHSVQGNISVPEDMVCRFITIVHLAVQHFVFDFQFLSSVLKETKESVEQLQYINDPSLSSPLFDIYRQAVEKLLEICLKILGSLHSFDLAEDKAKRVEFESILKCVSLCQGVIGPTNLWTTLRSEAETWFLNKAQELKEVKEEGRNVIILNFLNFLKSYHKTMDQMIQTVFPQNSYTREVFEPLENNLCELLQFQVTQMAKESRGLTKVKDVKKKEEAIEVFGALKETTLYFSEIVQQPIHKLQLGQFHHWFGINTIYSWFAWRRDSVSARIEMIVNRDDLENKLIEFSGRCEKQTFSVKQSADLILKELYHLWKTVSLPNCRDTDDFFLGAVHSCCMKYLESLVEQIHTRKLMETFHNGGKKKLCAIPNNVWSLSCFVGNLIAESGIELLPESPDTKFSLRMACKILCADIYNETKFNVFNYVKKIFLAKTSQEQEQLIKEYAMFINKLIKREASADMSFEIYLLFINNIWNHVVKLILLLKGKKEMMTCANRLNKCLGKASNIYEGLLSILKETEEICYFDEEGKLKELMLNADYEFLKQELEQMKYNR
;
A
#
# COMPACT_ATOMS: atom_id res chain seq x y z
N MET A 1 -50.05 -16.86 -10.93
CA MET A 1 -50.61 -17.16 -12.28
C MET A 1 -49.98 -16.13 -13.21
N SER A 2 -48.86 -16.46 -13.88
CA SER A 2 -48.76 -17.26 -15.12
C SER A 2 -49.35 -16.49 -16.31
N THR A 3 -48.62 -16.21 -17.39
CA THR A 3 -47.65 -17.09 -18.09
C THR A 3 -46.49 -16.31 -18.75
N GLU A 4 -45.44 -17.07 -19.11
CA GLU A 4 -44.30 -16.64 -19.94
C GLU A 4 -44.71 -16.43 -21.41
N ASN A 5 -43.81 -15.81 -22.20
CA ASN A 5 -43.66 -16.12 -23.63
C ASN A 5 -42.30 -15.62 -24.16
N GLU A 6 -41.54 -16.52 -24.79
CA GLU A 6 -40.52 -16.17 -25.79
C GLU A 6 -41.21 -15.69 -27.09
N PRO A 7 -40.44 -15.22 -28.10
CA PRO A 7 -40.16 -16.16 -29.19
C PRO A 7 -38.75 -16.04 -29.81
N SER A 8 -38.47 -16.92 -30.77
CA SER A 8 -37.16 -17.10 -31.42
C SER A 8 -37.26 -17.14 -32.96
N VAL A 9 -36.09 -17.02 -33.61
CA VAL A 9 -35.76 -17.38 -35.02
C VAL A 9 -36.24 -16.46 -36.17
N GLN A 10 -35.26 -15.83 -36.85
CA GLN A 10 -34.99 -15.79 -38.32
C GLN A 10 -33.84 -14.77 -38.53
N ALA A 11 -32.62 -15.06 -39.01
CA ALA A 11 -32.15 -15.85 -40.16
C ALA A 11 -32.42 -15.21 -41.53
N ASP A 12 -31.45 -14.46 -42.07
CA ASP A 12 -31.06 -14.59 -43.49
C ASP A 12 -29.64 -14.07 -43.80
N ASN A 13 -29.16 -14.37 -45.01
CA ASN A 13 -27.74 -14.42 -45.41
C ASN A 13 -27.20 -13.13 -46.05
N ASN A 14 -25.85 -12.97 -46.07
CA ASN A 14 -25.11 -12.88 -47.34
C ASN A 14 -23.57 -12.96 -47.20
N GLN A 15 -22.93 -13.32 -48.31
CA GLN A 15 -21.58 -13.89 -48.42
C GLN A 15 -20.44 -12.87 -48.65
N ASP A 16 -19.25 -13.30 -48.19
CA ASP A 16 -17.93 -13.36 -48.87
C ASP A 16 -17.55 -12.36 -49.97
N ASP A 17 -16.32 -11.80 -49.88
CA ASP A 17 -15.30 -12.10 -50.90
C ASP A 17 -13.83 -11.86 -50.44
N LEU A 18 -12.86 -12.46 -51.17
CA LEU A 18 -11.45 -12.72 -50.77
C LEU A 18 -10.37 -11.73 -51.27
N ALA A 19 -9.26 -11.60 -50.51
CA ALA A 19 -7.83 -11.64 -50.97
C ALA A 19 -6.84 -11.39 -49.79
N LYS A 20 -5.90 -12.28 -49.42
CA LYS A 20 -4.50 -12.43 -49.90
C LYS A 20 -3.66 -11.12 -49.91
N GLY A 21 -2.45 -11.02 -49.35
CA GLY A 21 -1.58 -11.99 -48.65
C GLY A 21 -0.18 -11.40 -48.34
N ASP A 22 0.76 -12.29 -48.00
CA ASP A 22 2.24 -12.13 -47.88
C ASP A 22 2.91 -11.66 -46.56
N ASP A 23 3.78 -12.55 -46.06
CA ASP A 23 4.82 -12.36 -45.04
C ASP A 23 6.03 -11.53 -45.55
N ILE A 24 6.83 -10.97 -44.63
CA ILE A 24 8.28 -11.32 -44.47
C ILE A 24 8.96 -10.55 -43.31
N ASN A 25 9.71 -11.32 -42.53
CA ASN A 25 10.66 -10.94 -41.48
C ASN A 25 11.42 -9.60 -41.60
N ARG A 26 11.65 -8.94 -40.46
CA ARG A 26 12.95 -8.29 -40.16
C ARG A 26 13.31 -8.30 -38.66
N LYS A 27 14.51 -8.80 -38.36
CA LYS A 27 15.15 -8.77 -37.03
C LYS A 27 15.58 -7.34 -36.67
N ILE A 28 15.46 -6.95 -35.39
CA ILE A 28 16.32 -5.93 -34.77
C ILE A 28 16.74 -6.43 -33.38
N SER A 29 18.05 -6.41 -33.11
CA SER A 29 18.63 -6.68 -31.79
C SER A 29 18.66 -5.41 -30.95
N ILE A 30 18.44 -5.52 -29.63
CA ILE A 30 18.64 -4.42 -28.69
C ILE A 30 19.65 -4.85 -27.61
N HIS A 31 20.65 -4.00 -27.39
CA HIS A 31 21.71 -4.17 -26.39
C HIS A 31 21.20 -3.93 -24.96
N MET A 32 21.82 -4.60 -23.99
CA MET A 32 21.75 -4.22 -22.58
C MET A 32 22.65 -3.01 -22.29
N PRO A 33 22.24 -2.07 -21.43
CA PRO A 33 23.13 -1.07 -20.85
C PRO A 33 23.81 -1.60 -19.58
N THR A 34 25.14 -1.45 -19.51
CA THR A 34 25.97 -1.73 -18.34
C THR A 34 25.80 -0.66 -17.26
N PHE A 35 25.64 -1.07 -15.99
CA PHE A 35 25.67 -0.15 -14.84
C PHE A 35 27.12 0.14 -14.40
N GLU A 36 27.52 1.42 -14.42
CA GLU A 36 28.81 1.86 -13.90
C GLU A 36 28.83 1.94 -12.36
N ARG A 37 29.90 1.41 -11.75
CA ARG A 37 30.21 1.65 -10.33
C ARG A 37 30.76 3.08 -10.16
N ARG A 38 30.06 3.93 -9.40
CA ARG A 38 30.68 5.13 -8.82
C ARG A 38 31.19 4.85 -7.42
N LYS A 39 32.46 5.20 -7.19
CA LYS A 39 33.07 5.31 -5.86
C LYS A 39 32.50 6.54 -5.16
N SER A 40 32.34 6.49 -3.84
CA SER A 40 32.23 7.66 -2.98
C SER A 40 33.23 7.55 -1.83
N GLU A 41 33.86 8.68 -1.51
CA GLU A 41 35.04 8.74 -0.64
C GLU A 41 34.67 8.95 0.83
N PHE A 42 35.63 8.66 1.71
CA PHE A 42 35.57 9.02 3.13
C PHE A 42 35.51 10.54 3.32
N SER A 43 34.65 11.02 4.22
CA SER A 43 34.90 12.30 4.91
C SER A 43 34.46 12.25 6.37
N SER A 44 35.34 12.72 7.24
CA SER A 44 35.22 12.74 8.70
C SER A 44 34.45 13.96 9.22
N VAL A 45 33.70 13.80 10.33
CA VAL A 45 33.19 14.92 11.15
C VAL A 45 33.42 14.59 12.65
N PRO A 46 33.76 15.56 13.53
CA PRO A 46 34.48 15.28 14.79
C PRO A 46 33.65 15.34 16.09
N ARG A 47 34.32 15.06 17.22
CA ARG A 47 33.82 15.16 18.61
C ARG A 47 33.62 16.60 19.10
N SER A 48 32.56 16.83 19.88
CA SER A 48 32.45 17.85 20.94
C SER A 48 31.43 17.37 22.00
N LYS A 49 31.83 17.07 23.24
CA LYS A 49 31.96 17.98 24.40
C LYS A 49 30.63 18.53 24.95
N THR A 50 30.17 17.89 26.04
CA THR A 50 29.78 18.48 27.34
C THR A 50 29.20 19.90 27.39
N PHE A 51 28.02 20.04 28.01
CA PHE A 51 27.74 21.13 28.95
C PHE A 51 26.76 20.68 30.05
N ASP A 52 27.01 21.16 31.28
CA ASP A 52 26.22 20.89 32.49
C ASP A 52 25.11 21.93 32.72
N THR A 53 24.28 21.63 33.74
CA THR A 53 23.77 22.54 34.82
C THR A 53 22.31 23.02 34.81
N ILE A 54 21.79 23.10 36.06
CA ILE A 54 20.61 23.82 36.60
C ILE A 54 19.28 23.02 36.52
N ASN A 55 18.64 22.51 37.59
CA ASN A 55 18.28 22.93 38.97
C ASN A 55 16.85 23.47 39.13
N SER A 56 16.26 23.19 40.32
CA SER A 56 15.05 23.79 40.94
C SER A 56 13.69 23.35 40.37
N GLU A 57 12.57 23.25 41.12
CA GLU A 57 12.33 23.24 42.59
C GLU A 57 10.87 22.78 42.88
N ALA A 58 10.55 22.62 44.19
CA ALA A 58 9.19 22.55 44.80
C ALA A 58 8.27 21.35 44.46
N SER A 59 7.54 20.65 45.35
CA SER A 59 7.21 20.65 46.81
C SER A 59 5.71 20.83 47.10
N GLU A 60 5.26 20.24 48.23
CA GLU A 60 3.93 20.41 48.89
C GLU A 60 2.71 19.81 48.16
N GLU A 61 1.58 19.47 48.79
CA GLU A 61 1.20 18.96 50.13
C GLU A 61 -0.23 18.38 49.98
N GLY A 62 -0.75 17.52 50.87
CA GLY A 62 -2.16 17.10 50.73
C GLY A 62 -2.66 15.90 51.53
N ASN A 63 -2.55 15.92 52.86
CA ASN A 63 -2.98 14.82 53.73
C ASN A 63 -4.27 15.19 54.49
N ARG A 64 -5.32 14.32 54.48
CA ARG A 64 -6.04 13.82 55.69
C ARG A 64 -7.41 13.15 55.48
N ARG A 65 -7.51 11.91 56.03
CA ARG A 65 -8.56 11.38 56.96
C ARG A 65 -10.05 11.54 56.57
N SER A 66 -10.85 10.48 56.52
CA SER A 66 -11.31 9.65 57.67
C SER A 66 -12.43 8.69 57.18
N LYS A 67 -12.98 7.68 57.87
CA LYS A 67 -12.93 7.20 59.27
C LYS A 67 -13.42 5.74 59.30
N SER A 68 -12.76 4.84 60.05
CA SER A 68 -13.30 3.52 60.44
C SER A 68 -14.42 3.67 61.50
N PRO A 69 -15.30 2.66 61.74
CA PRO A 69 -15.02 1.65 62.79
C PRO A 69 -15.50 0.19 62.46
N ILE A 70 -14.73 -0.89 62.71
CA ILE A 70 -14.61 -1.66 63.98
C ILE A 70 -15.94 -2.44 64.31
N LYS A 71 -16.02 -3.78 64.57
CA LYS A 71 -15.25 -4.62 65.54
C LYS A 71 -15.40 -6.16 65.33
N ARG A 72 -14.28 -6.89 65.42
CA ARG A 72 -14.03 -8.15 66.20
C ARG A 72 -15.07 -9.32 66.25
N THR A 73 -14.67 -10.50 65.73
CA THR A 73 -14.19 -11.74 66.45
C THR A 73 -14.55 -11.95 67.95
N PRO A 74 -14.48 -13.18 68.56
CA PRO A 74 -13.96 -14.48 68.07
C PRO A 74 -14.77 -15.76 68.52
N ILE A 75 -14.13 -16.95 68.42
CA ILE A 75 -14.33 -18.21 69.20
C ILE A 75 -15.26 -19.28 68.59
N GLY A 76 -14.77 -20.52 68.53
CA GLY A 76 -15.58 -21.74 68.36
C GLY A 76 -14.78 -22.95 67.85
N GLN A 77 -14.69 -24.04 68.62
CA GLN A 77 -13.97 -25.28 68.27
C GLN A 77 -14.93 -26.43 67.88
N LYS A 78 -14.42 -27.34 67.02
CA LYS A 78 -14.61 -28.81 67.04
C LYS A 78 -15.96 -29.48 66.62
N ILE A 79 -15.82 -30.37 65.62
CA ILE A 79 -16.16 -31.84 65.63
C ILE A 79 -17.65 -32.29 65.60
N LEU A 80 -18.00 -33.05 64.54
CA LEU A 80 -19.06 -34.10 64.40
C LEU A 80 -20.53 -33.65 64.71
N THR A 81 -21.63 -34.30 64.30
CA THR A 81 -21.98 -35.54 63.54
C THR A 81 -23.46 -35.39 63.08
N LEU A 82 -23.92 -36.22 62.11
CA LEU A 82 -25.26 -36.87 61.95
C LEU A 82 -26.57 -36.07 62.29
N THR A 83 -27.73 -36.27 61.64
CA THR A 83 -28.48 -37.54 61.46
C THR A 83 -29.52 -37.48 60.33
N ASP A 84 -30.01 -38.67 59.96
CA ASP A 84 -31.02 -39.01 58.96
C ASP A 84 -32.48 -38.63 59.28
N ASN A 85 -33.36 -38.92 58.29
CA ASN A 85 -34.75 -39.44 58.37
C ASN A 85 -35.76 -38.68 57.46
N GLU A 86 -36.78 -39.30 56.84
CA GLU A 86 -37.05 -40.71 56.46
C GLU A 86 -38.23 -40.70 55.44
N GLY A 87 -38.52 -41.81 54.74
CA GLY A 87 -39.72 -41.89 53.88
C GLY A 87 -39.84 -43.14 52.99
N GLN A 88 -40.30 -44.26 53.55
CA GLN A 88 -40.69 -45.47 52.80
C GLN A 88 -42.03 -45.27 52.04
N ARG A 89 -42.44 -46.02 51.00
CA ARG A 89 -42.58 -47.49 50.76
C ARG A 89 -42.81 -47.70 49.23
N SER A 90 -42.76 -48.87 48.57
CA SER A 90 -42.34 -50.29 48.79
C SER A 90 -42.43 -51.00 47.39
N ASP A 91 -42.22 -52.30 47.11
CA ASP A 91 -41.93 -53.53 47.87
C ASP A 91 -41.23 -54.58 46.93
N THR A 92 -41.08 -55.84 47.39
CA THR A 92 -40.62 -57.07 46.69
C THR A 92 -39.10 -57.22 46.42
N SER A 93 -38.68 -58.48 46.24
CA SER A 93 -37.50 -59.01 46.95
C SER A 93 -36.50 -59.82 46.09
N SER A 94 -35.20 -59.77 46.46
CA SER A 94 -34.20 -60.87 46.44
C SER A 94 -32.75 -60.35 46.50
N THR A 95 -31.84 -61.17 47.03
CA THR A 95 -30.37 -60.95 47.06
C THR A 95 -29.64 -62.25 46.67
N PRO A 96 -28.32 -62.23 46.39
CA PRO A 96 -27.66 -61.45 45.36
C PRO A 96 -26.87 -62.35 44.37
N LYS A 97 -26.65 -61.90 43.13
CA LYS A 97 -25.70 -62.55 42.20
C LYS A 97 -24.86 -61.52 41.45
N GLY A 98 -23.54 -61.70 41.45
CA GLY A 98 -22.61 -60.82 40.75
C GLY A 98 -22.79 -60.87 39.23
N LYS A 99 -22.60 -59.73 38.56
CA LYS A 99 -22.64 -59.62 37.10
C LYS A 99 -21.27 -59.26 36.55
N THR A 100 -20.76 -60.11 35.66
CA THR A 100 -19.66 -59.79 34.75
C THR A 100 -20.23 -59.02 33.57
N PHE A 101 -19.63 -57.90 33.19
CA PHE A 101 -20.01 -57.16 31.98
C PHE A 101 -18.88 -57.28 30.95
N ASN A 102 -19.20 -57.89 29.81
CA ASN A 102 -18.35 -57.89 28.63
C ASN A 102 -18.84 -56.79 27.69
N PHE A 103 -18.00 -55.78 27.42
CA PHE A 103 -18.25 -54.85 26.33
C PHE A 103 -17.61 -55.41 25.06
N ILE A 104 -18.42 -55.58 24.01
CA ILE A 104 -17.97 -55.85 22.65
C ILE A 104 -17.87 -54.50 21.95
N ASN A 105 -16.69 -54.13 21.44
CA ASN A 105 -16.57 -52.99 20.55
C ASN A 105 -17.06 -53.40 19.16
N THR A 106 -18.25 -52.94 18.76
CA THR A 106 -18.86 -53.23 17.45
C THR A 106 -18.45 -52.22 16.39
N ASN A 107 -17.15 -51.93 16.31
CA ASN A 107 -16.52 -51.23 15.18
C ASN A 107 -15.09 -51.73 15.03
N ALA A 108 -14.90 -52.64 14.09
CA ALA A 108 -13.60 -53.14 13.69
C ALA A 108 -13.59 -53.39 12.17
N THR A 109 -12.57 -52.85 11.50
CA THR A 109 -11.97 -53.45 10.31
C THR A 109 -10.47 -53.49 10.58
N GLU A 110 -10.01 -54.70 10.90
CA GLU A 110 -8.67 -55.29 10.72
C GLU A 110 -7.43 -54.38 10.93
N GLU A 111 -6.49 -54.64 11.86
CA GLU A 111 -6.01 -55.92 12.43
C GLU A 111 -5.74 -55.86 13.96
N GLY A 112 -5.55 -57.02 14.62
CA GLY A 112 -4.77 -57.10 15.87
C GLY A 112 -5.51 -57.18 17.22
N ASN A 113 -6.37 -58.18 17.40
CA ASN A 113 -7.11 -58.42 18.65
C ASN A 113 -6.18 -58.81 19.85
N ARG A 114 -6.06 -57.95 20.88
CA ARG A 114 -5.44 -58.31 22.19
C ARG A 114 -6.47 -58.28 23.32
N ARG A 115 -6.77 -59.44 23.91
CA ARG A 115 -7.64 -59.56 25.09
C ARG A 115 -6.88 -59.12 26.35
N LYS A 116 -7.31 -58.01 26.97
CA LYS A 116 -6.93 -57.65 28.34
C LYS A 116 -8.03 -58.11 29.30
N THR A 117 -7.67 -58.83 30.35
CA THR A 117 -8.63 -59.24 31.40
C THR A 117 -8.45 -58.35 32.63
N ILE A 118 -9.50 -57.62 33.00
CA ILE A 118 -9.53 -56.82 34.24
C ILE A 118 -10.17 -57.67 35.33
N THR A 119 -9.45 -57.90 36.43
CA THR A 119 -10.04 -58.50 37.63
C THR A 119 -10.22 -57.44 38.70
N ILE A 120 -11.45 -57.28 39.19
CA ILE A 120 -11.79 -56.47 40.35
C ILE A 120 -11.88 -57.40 41.56
N ARG A 121 -11.16 -57.08 42.64
CA ARG A 121 -11.35 -57.73 43.94
C ARG A 121 -11.60 -56.66 45.01
N THR A 122 -12.57 -56.90 45.87
CA THR A 122 -12.81 -56.08 47.06
C THR A 122 -11.95 -56.61 48.19
N ALA A 123 -11.11 -55.76 48.79
CA ALA A 123 -10.39 -56.07 50.02
C ALA A 123 -11.38 -56.13 51.21
N PRO A 124 -11.06 -56.84 52.31
CA PRO A 124 -11.92 -56.86 53.50
C PRO A 124 -12.06 -55.49 54.20
N THR A 125 -11.27 -54.49 53.80
CA THR A 125 -11.39 -53.07 54.20
C THR A 125 -12.38 -52.26 53.35
N GLY A 126 -12.98 -52.85 52.30
CA GLY A 126 -13.96 -52.20 51.42
C GLY A 126 -13.38 -51.57 50.15
N GLU A 127 -12.06 -51.40 50.06
CA GLU A 127 -11.41 -50.88 48.84
C GLU A 127 -11.48 -51.87 47.67
N LYS A 128 -11.72 -51.37 46.46
CA LYS A 128 -11.74 -52.16 45.22
C LYS A 128 -10.40 -52.06 44.52
N ILE A 129 -9.66 -53.16 44.47
CA ILE A 129 -8.37 -53.26 43.78
C ILE A 129 -8.60 -53.76 42.35
N LEU A 130 -8.09 -52.99 41.40
CA LEU A 130 -8.08 -53.30 39.97
C LEU A 130 -6.72 -53.90 39.58
N THR A 131 -6.72 -55.05 38.92
CA THR A 131 -5.48 -55.65 38.36
C THR A 131 -5.63 -55.94 36.86
N LEU A 132 -4.60 -55.55 36.11
CA LEU A 132 -4.44 -55.73 34.67
C LEU A 132 -3.19 -56.59 34.42
N THR A 133 -3.31 -57.61 33.58
CA THR A 133 -2.21 -58.45 33.12
C THR A 133 -2.27 -58.62 31.60
N ASP A 134 -1.09 -58.74 30.97
CA ASP A 134 -0.92 -58.76 29.52
C ASP A 134 0.10 -59.86 29.16
N HIS A 135 -0.22 -60.73 28.20
CA HIS A 135 0.61 -61.88 27.82
C HIS A 135 1.23 -61.66 26.42
N LYS A 136 2.53 -61.96 26.29
CA LYS A 136 3.28 -61.88 25.01
C LYS A 136 3.62 -63.27 24.46
N SER A 137 3.67 -63.37 23.14
CA SER A 137 4.38 -64.42 22.39
C SER A 137 5.07 -63.83 21.15
N ASN A 138 6.14 -64.48 20.68
CA ASN A 138 7.11 -63.99 19.69
C ASN A 138 6.68 -64.26 18.25
N GLU A 139 7.25 -63.51 17.29
CA GLU A 139 7.95 -64.06 16.10
C GLU A 139 8.82 -63.00 15.39
N LEU A 140 9.71 -63.43 14.48
CA LEU A 140 10.77 -62.64 13.81
C LEU A 140 10.43 -62.35 12.33
N PRO A 141 11.05 -61.35 11.67
CA PRO A 141 10.60 -60.80 10.40
C PRO A 141 11.26 -61.43 9.15
N LYS A 142 10.77 -61.04 7.96
CA LYS A 142 11.45 -61.16 6.66
C LYS A 142 11.65 -59.79 6.01
N ASP A 143 12.75 -59.66 5.26
CA ASP A 143 13.13 -58.51 4.45
C ASP A 143 12.31 -58.38 3.15
N ASP A 144 12.22 -57.16 2.63
CA ASP A 144 12.65 -56.75 1.27
C ASP A 144 12.42 -55.22 1.12
N THR A 145 13.48 -54.39 1.03
CA THR A 145 14.05 -53.76 -0.20
C THR A 145 13.07 -52.83 -0.96
N GLU A 146 13.39 -51.59 -1.41
CA GLU A 146 14.67 -50.96 -1.79
C GLU A 146 14.64 -49.39 -1.80
N LYS A 147 15.83 -48.74 -1.71
CA LYS A 147 16.37 -47.46 -2.31
C LYS A 147 15.41 -46.38 -2.91
N GLN A 148 15.70 -45.07 -3.02
CA GLN A 148 16.80 -44.12 -2.68
C GLN A 148 16.22 -42.68 -2.82
N SER A 149 16.67 -41.66 -2.07
CA SER A 149 17.67 -40.67 -2.53
C SER A 149 17.97 -39.62 -1.43
N LYS A 150 19.17 -39.01 -1.43
CA LYS A 150 19.68 -38.13 -0.35
C LYS A 150 19.60 -36.64 -0.70
N GLY A 151 19.48 -35.81 0.35
CA GLY A 151 19.83 -34.38 0.37
C GLY A 151 20.00 -33.94 1.83
N ASN A 152 21.24 -33.83 2.32
CA ASN A 152 21.56 -33.53 3.72
C ASN A 152 21.69 -32.02 3.98
N ILE A 153 21.40 -31.61 5.21
CA ILE A 153 22.42 -31.01 6.10
C ILE A 153 22.29 -31.76 7.46
N PHE A 154 23.40 -32.07 8.13
CA PHE A 154 23.50 -33.01 9.27
C PHE A 154 23.26 -34.50 8.95
N SER A 155 24.21 -35.13 8.25
CA SER A 155 24.33 -36.60 8.29
C SER A 155 24.96 -37.10 9.59
N THR A 156 24.38 -38.15 10.16
CA THR A 156 25.00 -38.93 11.24
C THR A 156 26.26 -39.68 10.74
N PRO A 157 27.39 -39.69 11.49
CA PRO A 157 28.57 -40.46 11.10
C PRO A 157 28.41 -41.97 11.32
N GLU A 158 28.79 -42.77 10.33
CA GLU A 158 28.94 -44.22 10.46
C GLU A 158 30.31 -44.56 11.07
N GLY A 159 30.39 -44.71 12.40
CA GLY A 159 31.67 -45.00 13.04
C GLY A 159 31.68 -45.00 14.57
N VAL A 160 30.67 -45.60 15.22
CA VAL A 160 30.61 -45.67 16.70
C VAL A 160 30.49 -47.12 17.15
N THR A 161 31.40 -47.57 18.02
CA THR A 161 31.42 -48.96 18.47
C THR A 161 30.17 -49.31 19.29
N ALA A 162 29.80 -50.59 19.30
CA ALA A 162 28.63 -51.08 20.04
C ALA A 162 28.72 -50.85 21.57
N ARG A 163 29.91 -50.53 22.10
CA ARG A 163 30.14 -50.20 23.51
C ARG A 163 29.83 -48.72 23.79
N GLU A 164 30.32 -47.82 22.95
CA GLU A 164 30.05 -46.38 23.04
C GLU A 164 28.56 -46.07 22.81
N LYS A 165 27.92 -46.74 21.84
CA LYS A 165 26.46 -46.68 21.67
C LYS A 165 25.69 -47.12 22.93
N LYS A 166 26.26 -47.99 23.77
CA LYS A 166 25.62 -48.53 24.98
C LYS A 166 25.76 -47.62 26.21
N GLU A 167 26.87 -46.89 26.31
CA GLU A 167 27.09 -45.85 27.31
C GLU A 167 26.19 -44.62 27.01
N ALA A 168 26.20 -44.15 25.75
CA ALA A 168 25.41 -43.00 25.30
C ALA A 168 23.88 -43.26 25.27
N SER A 169 23.44 -44.51 25.07
CA SER A 169 22.00 -44.84 24.98
C SER A 169 21.27 -44.96 26.33
N ARG A 170 21.86 -44.52 27.45
CA ARG A 170 21.14 -44.38 28.73
C ARG A 170 20.26 -43.11 28.76
N VAL A 171 19.45 -42.93 27.71
CA VAL A 171 18.51 -41.80 27.56
C VAL A 171 17.55 -41.78 28.75
N LEU A 172 17.61 -40.69 29.52
CA LEU A 172 16.80 -40.51 30.71
C LEU A 172 15.33 -40.30 30.30
N LYS A 173 14.41 -41.10 30.86
CA LYS A 173 12.96 -40.91 30.62
C LYS A 173 12.45 -39.53 31.06
N ILE A 174 13.06 -38.98 32.11
CA ILE A 174 12.75 -37.70 32.75
C ILE A 174 14.09 -37.08 33.17
N ASP A 175 14.27 -35.77 33.04
CA ASP A 175 15.52 -35.08 33.38
C ASP A 175 15.85 -35.14 34.89
N HIS A 176 17.09 -34.77 35.25
CA HIS A 176 17.57 -34.84 36.63
C HIS A 176 16.86 -33.85 37.56
N LEU A 177 16.54 -32.65 37.07
CA LEU A 177 15.86 -31.61 37.82
C LEU A 177 14.40 -31.99 38.10
N SER A 178 13.64 -32.42 37.08
CA SER A 178 12.29 -32.96 37.23
C SER A 178 12.22 -34.11 38.25
N LYS A 179 13.18 -35.05 38.22
CA LYS A 179 13.29 -36.13 39.21
C LYS A 179 13.61 -35.61 40.62
N GLY A 180 14.49 -34.62 40.74
CA GLY A 180 14.84 -34.01 42.02
C GLY A 180 13.68 -33.24 42.64
N VAL A 181 12.97 -32.47 41.82
CA VAL A 181 11.76 -31.71 42.17
C VAL A 181 10.62 -32.64 42.63
N MET A 182 10.35 -33.74 41.91
CA MET A 182 9.39 -34.76 42.36
C MET A 182 9.78 -35.40 43.70
N LYS A 183 11.06 -35.72 43.90
CA LYS A 183 11.57 -36.25 45.18
C LYS A 183 11.51 -35.22 46.32
N ALA A 184 11.59 -33.93 46.00
CA ALA A 184 11.43 -32.83 46.96
C ALA A 184 9.97 -32.57 47.36
N GLY A 185 9.01 -33.29 46.76
CA GLY A 185 7.58 -33.24 47.09
C GLY A 185 6.73 -32.43 46.11
N PHE A 186 7.30 -31.87 45.05
CA PHE A 186 6.60 -30.99 44.11
C PHE A 186 6.45 -31.66 42.74
N ASP A 187 5.22 -31.70 42.20
CA ASP A 187 4.92 -32.42 40.95
C ASP A 187 4.10 -31.54 39.99
N ILE A 188 4.82 -30.89 39.07
CA ILE A 188 4.25 -30.07 37.98
C ILE A 188 3.75 -30.97 36.80
N GLY A 189 4.05 -32.27 36.83
CA GLY A 189 3.66 -33.21 35.78
C GLY A 189 2.14 -33.34 35.61
N LYS A 190 1.38 -33.18 36.71
CA LYS A 190 -0.08 -33.36 36.77
C LYS A 190 -0.93 -32.28 36.11
N VAL A 191 -0.41 -31.06 35.95
CA VAL A 191 -1.16 -29.95 35.33
C VAL A 191 -0.90 -29.92 33.84
N ASP A 192 -1.95 -29.75 33.04
CA ASP A 192 -1.81 -29.63 31.59
C ASP A 192 -1.05 -28.35 31.21
N LEU A 193 -0.18 -28.44 30.20
CA LEU A 193 0.66 -27.33 29.75
C LEU A 193 -0.18 -26.09 29.38
N SER A 194 -1.42 -26.28 28.90
CA SER A 194 -2.36 -25.21 28.55
C SER A 194 -2.96 -24.49 29.76
N GLN A 195 -3.03 -25.13 30.92
CA GLN A 195 -3.62 -24.57 32.15
C GLN A 195 -2.57 -23.87 33.03
N ILE A 196 -1.28 -24.13 32.84
CA ILE A 196 -0.23 -23.73 33.79
C ILE A 196 -0.08 -22.22 34.04
N LEU A 197 -0.50 -21.38 33.09
CA LEU A 197 -0.51 -19.93 33.27
C LEU A 197 -1.82 -19.40 33.85
N HIS A 198 -2.92 -20.15 33.76
CA HIS A 198 -4.26 -19.64 34.05
C HIS A 198 -4.56 -19.42 35.54
N ASP A 199 -3.83 -20.07 36.44
CA ASP A 199 -3.98 -19.95 37.89
C ASP A 199 -3.03 -18.91 38.52
N ASP A 200 -3.37 -18.45 39.73
CA ASP A 200 -2.40 -17.80 40.62
C ASP A 200 -1.25 -18.78 40.95
N ILE A 201 -0.01 -18.29 40.93
CA ILE A 201 1.16 -19.15 41.19
C ILE A 201 1.14 -19.58 42.66
N THR A 202 0.74 -20.82 42.90
CA THR A 202 0.61 -21.40 44.24
C THR A 202 1.94 -21.36 45.00
N ASP A 203 1.87 -21.36 46.33
CA ASP A 203 3.05 -21.44 47.20
C ASP A 203 3.90 -22.70 46.92
N GLU A 204 3.27 -23.80 46.50
CA GLU A 204 3.96 -25.03 46.06
C GLU A 204 4.75 -24.79 44.76
N TYR A 205 4.18 -24.07 43.78
CA TYR A 205 4.90 -23.69 42.57
C TYR A 205 6.00 -22.67 42.85
N LEU A 206 5.81 -21.68 43.73
CA LEU A 206 6.88 -20.76 44.13
C LEU A 206 8.05 -21.50 44.78
N GLN A 207 7.76 -22.45 45.68
CA GLN A 207 8.79 -23.30 46.29
C GLN A 207 9.51 -24.17 45.26
N CYS A 208 8.78 -24.77 44.31
CA CYS A 208 9.37 -25.52 43.21
C CYS A 208 10.26 -24.63 42.32
N LEU A 209 9.78 -23.47 41.89
CA LEU A 209 10.54 -22.53 41.05
C LEU A 209 11.79 -22.01 41.76
N TYR A 210 11.79 -21.91 43.09
CA TYR A 210 12.99 -21.60 43.87
C TYR A 210 14.02 -22.73 43.83
N ILE A 211 13.61 -24.00 43.97
CA ILE A 211 14.49 -25.17 43.80
C ILE A 211 15.10 -25.17 42.39
N VAL A 212 14.27 -24.92 41.37
CA VAL A 212 14.64 -24.89 39.96
C VAL A 212 15.63 -23.77 39.66
N ALA A 213 15.35 -22.54 40.09
CA ALA A 213 16.23 -21.39 39.85
C ALA A 213 17.55 -21.53 40.61
N THR A 214 17.54 -21.98 41.87
CA THR A 214 18.77 -22.21 42.64
C THR A 214 19.60 -23.37 42.09
N TYR A 215 18.97 -24.46 41.64
CA TYR A 215 19.66 -25.52 40.89
C TYR A 215 20.32 -24.98 39.61
N THR A 216 19.58 -24.18 38.84
CA THR A 216 20.06 -23.61 37.56
C THR A 216 21.33 -22.78 37.76
N ILE A 217 21.36 -21.90 38.78
CA ILE A 217 22.54 -21.07 39.07
C ILE A 217 23.67 -21.80 39.81
N ASN A 218 23.38 -22.92 40.49
CA ASN A 218 24.42 -23.75 41.10
C ASN A 218 25.17 -24.58 40.05
N ASN A 219 24.48 -24.97 38.97
CA ASN A 219 25.01 -25.79 37.87
C ASN A 219 25.17 -24.99 36.56
N TYR A 220 25.35 -23.67 36.65
CA TYR A 220 25.58 -22.84 35.46
C TYR A 220 26.88 -23.24 34.74
N PHE A 221 26.88 -23.10 33.42
CA PHE A 221 28.01 -23.46 32.56
C PHE A 221 28.45 -22.27 31.69
N GLY A 222 29.72 -22.31 31.28
CA GLY A 222 30.37 -21.29 30.47
C GLY A 222 30.64 -19.97 31.19
N ILE A 223 31.40 -19.09 30.55
CA ILE A 223 31.44 -17.67 30.87
C ILE A 223 30.08 -17.10 30.45
N PRO A 224 29.27 -16.57 31.37
CA PRO A 224 28.04 -15.91 30.99
C PRO A 224 28.46 -14.59 30.28
N GLY A 225 27.82 -14.26 29.16
CA GLY A 225 28.31 -13.24 28.20
C GLY A 225 28.54 -11.83 28.77
N PRO A 226 29.07 -10.87 27.99
CA PRO A 226 29.57 -9.57 28.48
C PRO A 226 28.55 -8.66 29.20
N LYS A 227 27.25 -8.99 29.16
CA LYS A 227 26.16 -8.29 29.88
C LYS A 227 25.57 -9.09 31.04
N SER A 228 26.19 -10.19 31.44
CA SER A 228 25.62 -11.15 32.38
C SER A 228 26.03 -10.92 33.84
N ASP A 229 25.35 -11.61 34.75
CA ASP A 229 25.55 -11.44 36.19
C ASP A 229 26.22 -12.65 36.85
N GLY A 230 27.24 -12.38 37.67
CA GLY A 230 27.91 -13.41 38.48
C GLY A 230 27.01 -13.96 39.60
N TYR A 231 27.33 -15.18 40.05
CA TYR A 231 26.56 -15.97 41.03
C TYR A 231 25.97 -15.19 42.22
N LYS A 232 26.73 -14.29 42.83
CA LYS A 232 26.25 -13.48 43.98
C LYS A 232 25.03 -12.61 43.60
N LYS A 233 25.09 -11.93 42.44
CA LYS A 233 24.00 -11.07 41.96
C LYS A 233 22.79 -11.89 41.51
N LEU A 234 23.01 -13.03 40.83
CA LEU A 234 21.94 -13.99 40.50
C LEU A 234 21.23 -14.54 41.75
N SER A 235 21.99 -14.90 42.79
CA SER A 235 21.42 -15.37 44.06
C SER A 235 20.57 -14.30 44.74
N THR A 236 21.04 -13.05 44.79
CA THR A 236 20.23 -11.91 45.26
C THR A 236 18.97 -11.71 44.42
N PHE A 237 19.08 -11.81 43.08
CA PHE A 237 17.95 -11.66 42.17
C PHE A 237 16.87 -12.73 42.39
N ILE A 238 17.22 -14.02 42.48
CA ILE A 238 16.27 -15.12 42.74
C ILE A 238 15.53 -14.92 44.07
N ASN A 239 16.25 -14.49 45.12
CA ASN A 239 15.69 -14.21 46.43
C ASN A 239 14.68 -13.04 46.44
N GLN A 240 14.75 -12.15 45.46
CA GLN A 240 13.81 -11.04 45.25
C GLN A 240 12.70 -11.41 44.25
N LEU A 241 12.99 -12.26 43.26
CA LEU A 241 12.06 -12.70 42.21
C LEU A 241 10.96 -13.62 42.76
N ILE A 242 11.32 -14.52 43.67
CA ILE A 242 10.42 -15.55 44.18
C ILE A 242 10.14 -15.28 45.67
N PRO A 243 8.93 -14.79 46.03
CA PRO A 243 8.64 -14.28 47.37
C PRO A 243 8.42 -15.40 48.40
N LEU A 244 9.53 -15.94 48.94
CA LEU A 244 9.53 -16.99 49.96
C LEU A 244 10.14 -16.53 51.29
N THR A 245 9.61 -17.05 52.39
CA THR A 245 10.16 -16.83 53.74
C THR A 245 11.59 -17.35 53.86
N SER A 246 12.41 -16.75 54.72
CA SER A 246 13.81 -17.14 54.91
C SER A 246 14.00 -18.62 55.27
N ALA A 247 13.11 -19.17 56.10
CA ALA A 247 13.10 -20.59 56.46
C ALA A 247 12.89 -21.50 55.23
N ARG A 248 11.84 -21.24 54.44
CA ARG A 248 11.55 -22.02 53.22
C ARG A 248 12.63 -21.86 52.15
N ARG A 249 13.23 -20.68 52.03
CA ARG A 249 14.37 -20.45 51.12
C ARG A 249 15.57 -21.31 51.51
N HIS A 250 15.91 -21.37 52.79
CA HIS A 250 17.00 -22.24 53.24
C HIS A 250 16.69 -23.73 52.99
N GLU A 251 15.49 -24.18 53.38
CA GLU A 251 15.05 -25.57 53.16
C GLU A 251 15.11 -25.97 51.67
N ASN A 252 14.56 -25.14 50.78
CA ASN A 252 14.51 -25.42 49.35
C ASN A 252 15.88 -25.25 48.67
N PHE A 253 16.76 -24.39 49.18
CA PHE A 253 18.16 -24.33 48.74
C PHE A 253 18.92 -25.61 49.09
N GLU A 254 18.78 -26.15 50.30
CA GLU A 254 19.39 -27.43 50.66
C GLU A 254 18.81 -28.58 49.82
N LYS A 255 17.48 -28.61 49.56
CA LYS A 255 16.88 -29.57 48.61
C LYS A 255 17.51 -29.47 47.22
N SER A 256 17.75 -28.26 46.70
CA SER A 256 18.35 -28.08 45.36
C SER A 256 19.76 -28.68 45.24
N LYS A 257 20.56 -28.68 46.31
CA LYS A 257 21.90 -29.32 46.35
C LYS A 257 21.85 -30.84 46.31
N THR A 258 20.73 -31.47 46.71
CA THR A 258 20.57 -32.93 46.64
C THR A 258 20.31 -33.44 45.22
N ILE A 259 20.04 -32.54 44.28
CA ILE A 259 19.81 -32.86 42.87
C ILE A 259 21.16 -32.93 42.17
N PRO A 260 21.50 -34.04 41.48
CA PRO A 260 22.78 -34.17 40.78
C PRO A 260 22.89 -33.17 39.60
N PRO A 261 24.11 -32.77 39.22
CA PRO A 261 24.33 -31.86 38.09
C PRO A 261 23.81 -32.45 36.77
N PRO A 262 23.49 -31.59 35.77
CA PRO A 262 23.12 -32.07 34.44
C PRO A 262 24.29 -32.83 33.77
N PRO A 263 24.02 -33.90 33.00
CA PRO A 263 25.02 -34.52 32.14
C PRO A 263 25.20 -33.69 30.87
N PHE A 264 26.29 -32.93 30.80
CA PHE A 264 26.62 -32.08 29.66
C PHE A 264 27.43 -32.83 28.59
N ILE A 265 27.20 -32.47 27.34
CA ILE A 265 27.92 -32.90 26.15
C ILE A 265 28.45 -31.64 25.48
N ILE A 266 29.69 -31.67 25.01
CA ILE A 266 30.19 -30.67 24.06
C ILE A 266 30.17 -31.26 22.65
N THR A 267 29.54 -30.52 21.74
CA THR A 267 29.57 -30.75 20.30
C THR A 267 30.66 -29.85 19.73
N VAL A 268 31.66 -30.44 19.07
CA VAL A 268 32.81 -29.77 18.44
C VAL A 268 32.71 -30.02 16.94
N HIS A 269 32.46 -28.97 16.16
CA HIS A 269 32.39 -29.00 14.71
C HIS A 269 33.67 -28.39 14.13
N ILE A 270 34.49 -29.23 13.50
CA ILE A 270 35.69 -28.79 12.79
C ILE A 270 35.27 -28.48 11.35
N ILE A 271 35.32 -27.19 11.02
CA ILE A 271 34.83 -26.65 9.75
C ILE A 271 35.97 -26.75 8.74
N GLU A 272 37.01 -25.94 8.93
CA GLU A 272 38.14 -25.82 8.02
C GLU A 272 39.41 -25.30 8.71
N ALA A 273 40.55 -25.34 8.01
CA ALA A 273 41.76 -24.64 8.39
C ALA A 273 42.26 -23.79 7.22
N GLU A 274 43.06 -22.77 7.53
CA GLU A 274 43.74 -21.89 6.57
C GLU A 274 45.23 -21.78 6.88
N ASP A 275 46.04 -21.52 5.84
CA ASP A 275 47.47 -21.22 5.91
C ASP A 275 48.31 -22.28 6.68
N LEU A 276 47.96 -23.57 6.57
CA LEU A 276 48.77 -24.64 7.15
C LEU A 276 50.18 -24.69 6.55
N MET A 277 51.14 -25.22 7.30
CA MET A 277 52.50 -25.39 6.79
C MET A 277 52.60 -26.49 5.72
N ILE A 278 53.35 -26.17 4.67
CA ILE A 278 53.87 -27.12 3.69
C ILE A 278 54.78 -28.14 4.38
N LYS A 279 54.61 -29.41 4.03
CA LYS A 279 55.40 -30.53 4.55
C LYS A 279 55.84 -31.49 3.45
N ASP A 280 54.98 -31.73 2.47
CA ASP A 280 55.28 -32.59 1.33
C ASP A 280 56.20 -31.94 0.28
N ALA A 281 56.81 -32.81 -0.54
CA ALA A 281 57.74 -32.41 -1.59
C ALA A 281 57.08 -31.76 -2.82
N ASP A 282 55.74 -31.67 -2.85
CA ASP A 282 54.93 -31.05 -3.89
C ASP A 282 54.47 -29.62 -3.54
N GLU A 283 55.02 -29.05 -2.46
CA GLU A 283 54.66 -27.74 -1.90
C GLU A 283 53.26 -27.69 -1.23
N LEU A 284 52.70 -28.84 -0.84
CA LEU A 284 51.42 -28.96 -0.12
C LEU A 284 51.57 -29.88 1.12
N SER A 285 50.43 -30.42 1.60
CA SER A 285 50.29 -31.36 2.73
C SER A 285 48.96 -32.13 2.58
N ASP A 286 48.81 -33.27 3.27
CA ASP A 286 47.62 -34.12 3.40
C ASP A 286 46.98 -34.02 4.82
N PRO A 287 46.42 -32.87 5.25
CA PRO A 287 46.02 -32.62 6.63
C PRO A 287 44.79 -33.38 7.14
N PHE A 288 44.82 -33.73 8.42
CA PHE A 288 43.69 -34.20 9.23
C PHE A 288 43.79 -33.75 10.69
N CYS A 289 42.65 -33.69 11.39
CA CYS A 289 42.58 -33.31 12.80
C CYS A 289 42.47 -34.54 13.73
N LYS A 290 43.10 -34.46 14.90
CA LYS A 290 42.99 -35.39 16.05
C LYS A 290 42.33 -34.64 17.21
N VAL A 291 41.19 -35.11 17.72
CA VAL A 291 40.37 -34.42 18.75
C VAL A 291 40.14 -35.31 19.97
N TRP A 292 40.35 -34.81 21.19
CA TRP A 292 40.02 -35.54 22.42
C TRP A 292 39.77 -34.63 23.63
N LEU A 293 39.20 -35.22 24.70
CA LEU A 293 38.89 -34.57 25.97
C LEU A 293 39.92 -34.95 27.07
N ASN A 294 40.32 -33.99 27.90
CA ASN A 294 41.02 -34.18 29.18
C ASN A 294 42.35 -34.96 29.15
N GLY A 295 43.14 -34.87 28.08
CA GLY A 295 44.41 -35.60 27.98
C GLY A 295 44.28 -37.13 27.88
N LYS A 296 43.06 -37.68 28.01
CA LYS A 296 42.76 -39.11 27.90
C LYS A 296 42.73 -39.51 26.42
N LYS A 297 43.88 -39.87 25.85
CA LYS A 297 44.01 -40.38 24.46
C LYS A 297 43.10 -41.57 24.11
N THR A 298 42.45 -42.20 25.09
CA THR A 298 41.43 -43.24 24.90
C THR A 298 40.11 -42.74 24.29
N GLN A 299 39.86 -41.43 24.24
CA GLN A 299 38.70 -40.83 23.56
C GLN A 299 39.07 -40.10 22.25
N LEU A 300 40.22 -40.43 21.67
CA LEU A 300 40.72 -39.81 20.44
C LEU A 300 39.80 -40.09 19.23
N LYS A 301 39.31 -39.02 18.61
CA LYS A 301 38.62 -39.04 17.32
C LYS A 301 39.50 -38.40 16.25
N LYS A 302 39.34 -38.80 15.00
CA LYS A 302 40.05 -38.25 13.84
C LYS A 302 39.04 -37.78 12.80
N THR A 303 39.36 -36.73 12.06
CA THR A 303 38.67 -36.39 10.81
C THR A 303 39.14 -37.29 9.67
N GLU A 304 38.49 -37.18 8.52
CA GLU A 304 39.07 -37.58 7.24
C GLU A 304 40.38 -36.81 6.95
N VAL A 305 41.23 -37.44 6.14
CA VAL A 305 42.40 -36.83 5.51
C VAL A 305 41.93 -36.08 4.26
N LYS A 306 42.33 -34.81 4.12
CA LYS A 306 42.09 -34.03 2.90
C LYS A 306 43.41 -33.88 2.17
N SER A 307 43.52 -34.43 0.97
CA SER A 307 44.79 -34.52 0.24
C SER A 307 45.18 -33.24 -0.48
N HIS A 308 46.48 -32.95 -0.56
CA HIS A 308 47.08 -31.87 -1.33
C HIS A 308 46.44 -30.49 -1.08
N THR A 309 46.36 -30.06 0.19
CA THR A 309 45.83 -28.73 0.54
C THR A 309 46.40 -28.16 1.83
N LEU A 310 46.72 -26.87 1.82
CA LEU A 310 47.02 -26.09 3.03
C LEU A 310 45.78 -25.44 3.65
N ASN A 311 44.65 -25.50 2.93
CA ASN A 311 43.35 -24.94 3.33
C ASN A 311 42.28 -26.06 3.28
N PRO A 312 42.30 -27.05 4.18
CA PRO A 312 41.35 -28.16 4.20
C PRO A 312 40.00 -27.76 4.79
N THR A 313 38.91 -28.16 4.14
CA THR A 313 37.55 -28.13 4.70
C THR A 313 37.13 -29.56 5.08
N TRP A 314 36.83 -29.79 6.36
CA TRP A 314 36.35 -31.09 6.87
C TRP A 314 34.82 -31.12 7.04
N ASN A 315 34.23 -30.11 7.69
CA ASN A 315 32.82 -30.08 8.11
C ASN A 315 32.41 -31.34 8.91
N GLU A 316 33.21 -31.71 9.91
CA GLU A 316 33.03 -32.92 10.72
C GLU A 316 32.70 -32.61 12.18
N THR A 317 31.68 -33.29 12.73
CA THR A 317 31.15 -33.03 14.07
C THR A 317 31.45 -34.17 15.03
N PHE A 318 32.07 -33.84 16.16
CA PHE A 318 32.44 -34.75 17.24
C PHE A 318 31.70 -34.38 18.53
N GLN A 319 31.20 -35.39 19.26
CA GLN A 319 30.58 -35.18 20.58
C GLN A 319 31.40 -35.83 21.69
N PHE A 320 31.54 -35.14 22.83
CA PHE A 320 32.23 -35.62 24.02
C PHE A 320 31.36 -35.38 25.27
N SER A 321 31.27 -36.36 26.16
CA SER A 321 30.60 -36.20 27.46
C SER A 321 31.55 -35.52 28.43
N LEU A 322 31.10 -34.43 29.04
CA LEU A 322 31.90 -33.65 29.99
C LEU A 322 31.85 -34.29 31.39
N GLU A 323 32.97 -34.27 32.10
CA GLU A 323 33.12 -34.79 33.47
C GLU A 323 33.20 -33.64 34.48
N ASP A 324 33.93 -32.56 34.18
CA ASP A 324 34.03 -31.34 34.99
C ASP A 324 34.02 -30.08 34.10
N LEU A 325 32.85 -29.45 33.98
CA LEU A 325 32.63 -28.23 33.20
C LEU A 325 33.67 -27.11 33.40
N ARG A 326 34.33 -27.03 34.57
CA ARG A 326 35.24 -25.93 34.90
C ARG A 326 36.68 -26.21 34.50
N ASN A 327 37.08 -27.49 34.50
CA ASN A 327 38.45 -27.92 34.32
C ASN A 327 38.65 -28.81 33.08
N ASP A 328 37.56 -29.18 32.40
CA ASP A 328 37.61 -29.96 31.16
C ASP A 328 38.29 -29.17 30.03
N ILE A 329 39.14 -29.84 29.25
CA ILE A 329 39.89 -29.23 28.14
C ILE A 329 39.72 -30.09 26.88
N ILE A 330 39.27 -29.45 25.79
CA ILE A 330 39.28 -30.02 24.45
C ILE A 330 40.63 -29.74 23.81
N TYR A 331 41.29 -30.80 23.35
CA TYR A 331 42.54 -30.75 22.60
C TYR A 331 42.24 -31.05 21.14
N ILE A 332 42.77 -30.21 20.24
CA ILE A 332 42.73 -30.43 18.79
C ILE A 332 44.16 -30.31 18.25
N GLU A 333 44.64 -31.32 17.56
CA GLU A 333 45.91 -31.28 16.82
C GLU A 333 45.67 -31.48 15.34
N VAL A 334 46.35 -30.71 14.50
CA VAL A 334 46.38 -30.88 13.05
C VAL A 334 47.67 -31.61 12.68
N TRP A 335 47.54 -32.64 11.85
CA TRP A 335 48.60 -33.55 11.45
C TRP A 335 48.56 -33.78 9.95
N ASP A 336 49.70 -34.05 9.38
CA ASP A 336 49.88 -34.44 7.99
C ASP A 336 49.92 -35.97 7.87
N SER A 337 49.25 -36.52 6.86
CA SER A 337 49.06 -37.96 6.69
C SER A 337 49.95 -38.51 5.58
N ASP A 338 51.06 -39.14 5.95
CA ASP A 338 52.14 -39.52 5.05
C ASP A 338 52.04 -41.01 4.60
N PRO A 339 51.54 -41.36 3.39
CA PRO A 339 51.25 -42.76 3.02
C PRO A 339 52.46 -43.55 2.48
N THR A 340 53.67 -42.97 2.38
CA THR A 340 54.70 -43.47 1.43
C THR A 340 56.00 -44.07 1.98
N THR A 341 56.03 -44.66 3.18
CA THR A 341 57.26 -45.35 3.66
C THR A 341 57.36 -46.85 3.28
N PHE A 342 56.25 -47.57 3.07
CA PHE A 342 56.30 -49.04 2.89
C PHE A 342 56.56 -49.50 1.44
N THR A 343 55.94 -48.85 0.45
CA THR A 343 55.95 -49.31 -0.96
C THR A 343 57.20 -48.89 -1.73
N GLN A 344 57.87 -47.80 -1.33
CA GLN A 344 59.12 -47.36 -1.96
C GLN A 344 60.31 -48.25 -1.56
N ASN A 345 60.36 -48.70 -0.30
CA ASN A 345 61.47 -49.52 0.22
C ASN A 345 61.55 -50.94 -0.39
N LEU A 346 60.42 -51.52 -0.82
CA LEU A 346 60.41 -52.82 -1.51
C LEU A 346 61.17 -52.82 -2.85
N LYS A 347 61.41 -51.64 -3.47
CA LYS A 347 62.19 -51.53 -4.72
C LYS A 347 63.70 -51.70 -4.50
N GLN A 348 64.21 -51.56 -3.28
CA GLN A 348 65.64 -51.77 -2.98
C GLN A 348 66.03 -53.24 -2.78
N ILE A 349 65.06 -54.11 -2.41
CA ILE A 349 65.29 -55.52 -2.09
C ILE A 349 65.84 -56.33 -3.28
N LYS A 350 65.59 -55.90 -4.53
CA LYS A 350 66.11 -56.57 -5.74
C LYS A 350 67.62 -56.37 -6.01
N LYS A 351 68.36 -55.62 -5.18
CA LYS A 351 69.80 -55.33 -5.38
C LYS A 351 70.77 -55.96 -4.37
N ILE A 352 70.32 -56.83 -3.46
CA ILE A 352 71.19 -57.48 -2.47
C ILE A 352 71.55 -58.90 -2.91
N LYS A 353 72.85 -59.15 -3.19
CA LYS A 353 73.39 -60.51 -3.38
C LYS A 353 73.99 -61.05 -2.08
N GLY A 354 73.39 -62.11 -1.53
CA GLY A 354 74.00 -62.96 -0.50
C GLY A 354 73.17 -63.12 0.78
N MET A 355 73.00 -64.38 1.22
CA MET A 355 72.21 -64.77 2.40
C MET A 355 72.62 -64.09 3.72
N ARG A 356 73.86 -63.60 3.85
CA ARG A 356 74.31 -62.89 5.06
C ARG A 356 73.84 -61.43 5.15
N GLY A 357 73.59 -60.76 4.02
CA GLY A 357 73.04 -59.40 4.03
C GLY A 357 71.53 -59.37 4.34
N CYS A 358 70.80 -60.38 3.86
CA CYS A 358 69.37 -60.50 4.12
C CYS A 358 69.05 -60.81 5.59
N TRP A 359 69.96 -61.48 6.30
CA TRP A 359 69.76 -61.87 7.70
C TRP A 359 69.86 -60.68 8.67
N TYR A 360 70.84 -59.78 8.48
CA TYR A 360 70.90 -58.52 9.24
C TYR A 360 69.71 -57.61 8.95
N PHE A 361 69.29 -57.50 7.68
CA PHE A 361 68.12 -56.69 7.31
C PHE A 361 66.81 -57.23 7.90
N CYS A 362 66.63 -58.54 7.98
CA CYS A 362 65.44 -59.14 8.62
C CYS A 362 65.49 -59.14 10.16
N SER A 363 66.68 -59.02 10.77
CA SER A 363 66.83 -58.94 12.24
C SER A 363 66.30 -57.60 12.76
N ASP A 364 66.83 -56.48 12.26
CA ASP A 364 66.41 -55.13 12.67
C ASP A 364 64.95 -54.83 12.29
N PHE A 365 64.44 -55.48 11.24
CA PHE A 365 63.04 -55.34 10.82
C PHE A 365 62.05 -56.14 11.70
N MET A 366 62.49 -57.22 12.36
CA MET A 366 61.64 -57.99 13.29
C MET A 366 61.61 -57.40 14.70
N GLU A 367 62.70 -56.77 15.15
CA GLU A 367 62.74 -56.13 16.48
C GLU A 367 61.77 -54.92 16.57
N ASN A 368 61.48 -54.27 15.43
CA ASN A 368 60.51 -53.17 15.31
C ASN A 368 59.04 -53.62 15.09
N LEU A 369 58.73 -54.92 15.08
CA LEU A 369 57.37 -55.45 14.84
C LEU A 369 56.71 -56.12 16.05
N CYS A 370 57.41 -56.21 17.19
CA CYS A 370 56.91 -56.89 18.41
C CYS A 370 56.74 -55.95 19.62
N CYS A 371 56.15 -54.77 19.44
CA CYS A 371 55.50 -54.02 20.52
C CYS A 371 54.24 -53.28 20.02
N CYS A 372 53.22 -53.22 20.86
CA CYS A 372 51.92 -52.63 20.51
C CYS A 372 51.97 -51.10 20.53
N GLY A 373 52.17 -50.47 19.38
CA GLY A 373 52.06 -49.02 19.19
C GLY A 373 52.11 -48.66 17.72
N ARG A 374 51.00 -48.18 17.14
CA ARG A 374 50.98 -47.66 15.77
C ARG A 374 51.32 -46.18 15.77
N ASP A 375 52.61 -45.88 15.68
CA ASP A 375 53.04 -44.58 15.18
C ASP A 375 53.36 -44.74 13.68
N THR A 376 52.39 -44.39 12.84
CA THR A 376 52.72 -43.85 11.52
C THR A 376 53.47 -42.53 11.77
N VAL A 377 54.49 -42.24 10.97
CA VAL A 377 55.25 -40.98 11.10
C VAL A 377 54.44 -39.86 10.42
N ASP A 378 53.26 -39.60 10.95
CA ASP A 378 52.41 -38.45 10.61
C ASP A 378 53.18 -37.17 11.01
N ASP A 379 53.24 -36.15 10.16
CA ASP A 379 54.00 -34.94 10.48
C ASP A 379 53.15 -33.92 11.24
N PHE A 380 53.70 -33.27 12.27
CA PHE A 380 52.91 -32.38 13.14
C PHE A 380 52.77 -30.97 12.52
N LEU A 381 51.54 -30.52 12.28
CA LEU A 381 51.24 -29.20 11.70
C LEU A 381 50.93 -28.15 12.78
N GLY A 382 50.21 -28.50 13.84
CA GLY A 382 49.92 -27.57 14.94
C GLY A 382 48.90 -28.08 15.95
N LYS A 383 48.72 -27.37 17.08
CA LYS A 383 47.68 -27.70 18.07
C LYS A 383 46.94 -26.48 18.62
N THR A 384 45.70 -26.68 19.04
CA THR A 384 44.94 -25.75 19.87
C THR A 384 44.28 -26.47 21.05
N GLU A 385 44.07 -25.74 22.14
CA GLU A 385 43.57 -26.24 23.41
C GLU A 385 42.51 -25.26 23.90
N VAL A 386 41.30 -25.77 24.18
CA VAL A 386 40.13 -24.97 24.56
C VAL A 386 39.60 -25.45 25.90
N GLU A 387 39.72 -24.58 26.91
CA GLU A 387 39.19 -24.82 28.25
C GLU A 387 37.66 -24.64 28.24
N VAL A 388 36.91 -25.70 28.53
CA VAL A 388 35.44 -25.73 28.47
C VAL A 388 34.82 -24.69 29.39
N GLY A 389 35.44 -24.43 30.55
CA GLY A 389 35.01 -23.41 31.50
C GLY A 389 35.13 -21.96 30.99
N THR A 390 35.88 -21.73 29.91
CA THR A 390 36.07 -20.41 29.29
C THR A 390 35.12 -20.12 28.14
N LEU A 391 34.41 -21.13 27.62
CA LEU A 391 33.47 -20.98 26.52
C LEU A 391 32.29 -20.10 26.91
N TYR A 392 31.80 -19.27 25.98
CA TYR A 392 30.51 -18.61 26.17
C TYR A 392 29.39 -19.65 26.22
N ALA A 393 28.39 -19.40 27.07
CA ALA A 393 27.27 -20.32 27.25
C ALA A 393 26.38 -20.46 25.98
N GLU A 394 26.50 -19.54 25.02
CA GLU A 394 25.86 -19.59 23.69
C GLU A 394 26.62 -20.51 22.70
N GLY A 395 27.85 -20.89 23.03
CA GLY A 395 28.81 -21.53 22.12
C GLY A 395 29.86 -20.55 21.58
N ILE A 396 30.77 -21.07 20.75
CA ILE A 396 31.72 -20.29 19.95
C ILE A 396 31.64 -20.75 18.49
N ASP A 397 32.00 -19.85 17.57
CA ASP A 397 32.17 -20.12 16.14
C ASP A 397 33.32 -19.20 15.66
N GLU A 398 34.56 -19.65 15.88
CA GLU A 398 35.74 -18.77 15.82
C GLU A 398 36.97 -19.44 15.18
N TRP A 399 37.86 -18.61 14.66
CA TRP A 399 39.16 -19.02 14.13
C TRP A 399 40.20 -19.11 15.26
N LEU A 400 40.70 -20.32 15.52
CA LEU A 400 41.67 -20.62 16.56
C LEU A 400 43.08 -20.74 15.96
N SER A 401 44.01 -19.88 16.37
CA SER A 401 45.40 -19.95 15.89
C SER A 401 46.14 -21.18 16.44
N LEU A 402 46.85 -21.89 15.55
CA LEU A 402 47.62 -23.08 15.92
C LEU A 402 48.91 -22.73 16.67
N LYS A 403 49.27 -23.55 17.65
CA LYS A 403 50.45 -23.41 18.53
C LYS A 403 51.45 -24.55 18.31
N SER A 404 52.74 -24.24 18.50
CA SER A 404 53.86 -25.18 18.42
C SER A 404 54.06 -25.99 19.72
N LEU A 405 54.60 -27.20 19.60
CA LEU A 405 54.94 -28.06 20.75
C LEU A 405 56.32 -27.77 21.34
N LYS A 406 57.34 -27.46 20.50
CA LYS A 406 58.77 -27.38 20.91
C LYS A 406 59.61 -26.39 20.08
N GLY A 407 59.05 -25.25 19.70
CA GLY A 407 59.80 -24.20 18.99
C GLY A 407 60.09 -24.48 17.51
N THR A 408 59.45 -25.49 16.93
CA THR A 408 59.26 -25.53 15.47
C THR A 408 58.38 -24.35 15.05
N PRO A 409 58.60 -23.74 13.87
CA PRO A 409 57.60 -22.85 13.30
C PRO A 409 56.27 -23.62 13.17
N VAL A 410 55.17 -22.91 13.34
CA VAL A 410 53.80 -23.37 13.08
C VAL A 410 53.07 -22.19 12.45
N GLN A 411 52.38 -22.45 11.35
CA GLN A 411 51.56 -21.50 10.63
C GLN A 411 50.16 -22.11 10.45
N GLY A 412 49.15 -21.25 10.44
CA GLY A 412 47.78 -21.60 10.14
C GLY A 412 46.79 -21.39 11.29
N GLN A 413 45.52 -21.35 10.92
CA GLN A 413 44.38 -21.18 11.81
C GLN A 413 43.35 -22.29 11.55
N LEU A 414 42.54 -22.59 12.56
CA LEU A 414 41.51 -23.64 12.50
C LEU A 414 40.16 -23.04 12.89
N HIS A 415 39.19 -23.07 11.97
CA HIS A 415 37.82 -22.66 12.22
C HIS A 415 37.04 -23.77 12.93
N VAL A 416 36.61 -23.50 14.16
CA VAL A 416 35.90 -24.47 15.00
C VAL A 416 34.67 -23.82 15.61
N ALA A 417 33.51 -24.46 15.42
CA ALA A 417 32.32 -24.17 16.19
C ALA A 417 32.18 -25.16 17.35
N MET A 418 31.96 -24.67 18.57
CA MET A 418 31.75 -25.51 19.75
C MET A 418 30.49 -25.08 20.51
N LYS A 419 29.68 -26.06 20.93
CA LYS A 419 28.45 -25.82 21.68
C LYS A 419 28.28 -26.82 22.81
N ILE A 420 27.93 -26.33 24.00
CA ILE A 420 27.59 -27.17 25.16
C ILE A 420 26.08 -27.41 25.17
N GLU A 421 25.68 -28.67 25.31
CA GLU A 421 24.29 -29.12 25.33
C GLU A 421 24.06 -30.11 26.47
N VAL A 422 22.84 -30.22 27.00
CA VAL A 422 22.50 -31.26 28.00
C VAL A 422 21.96 -32.50 27.30
N THR A 423 22.37 -33.68 27.77
CA THR A 423 21.97 -34.97 27.19
C THR A 423 20.44 -35.12 27.17
N LYS A 424 19.84 -35.19 25.97
CA LYS A 424 18.39 -35.08 25.76
C LYS A 424 17.57 -36.07 26.62
N PRO A 425 16.67 -35.60 27.52
CA PRO A 425 15.67 -36.43 28.18
C PRO A 425 14.50 -36.73 27.22
N LYS A 426 13.70 -37.78 27.47
CA LYS A 426 12.53 -38.10 26.62
C LYS A 426 11.33 -37.16 26.78
N ASN A 427 11.25 -36.36 27.84
CA ASN A 427 10.11 -35.53 28.17
C ASN A 427 10.53 -34.06 28.35
N ASN A 428 10.44 -33.23 27.28
CA ASN A 428 10.68 -31.78 27.37
C ASN A 428 9.53 -31.03 28.08
N ILE A 429 8.33 -31.61 28.12
CA ILE A 429 7.10 -30.94 28.59
C ILE A 429 7.24 -30.38 30.01
N ASP A 430 7.85 -31.12 30.95
CA ASP A 430 8.00 -30.64 32.33
C ASP A 430 9.05 -29.51 32.45
N ALA A 431 10.02 -29.45 31.54
CA ALA A 431 10.97 -28.33 31.43
C ALA A 431 10.28 -27.09 30.85
N LEU A 432 9.50 -27.24 29.76
CA LEU A 432 8.68 -26.18 29.18
C LEU A 432 7.70 -25.58 30.20
N LYS A 433 7.02 -26.42 30.99
CA LYS A 433 6.14 -26.00 32.09
C LYS A 433 6.85 -25.08 33.10
N ARG A 434 8.03 -25.49 33.59
CA ARG A 434 8.85 -24.66 34.49
C ARG A 434 9.32 -23.37 33.82
N HIS A 435 9.71 -23.45 32.56
CA HIS A 435 10.22 -22.32 31.79
C HIS A 435 9.15 -21.26 31.60
N LEU A 436 7.93 -21.62 31.18
CA LEU A 436 6.77 -20.71 31.10
C LEU A 436 6.52 -19.96 32.42
N LEU A 437 6.59 -20.66 33.56
CA LEU A 437 6.41 -20.05 34.88
C LEU A 437 7.57 -19.13 35.29
N LEU A 438 8.83 -19.50 34.98
CA LEU A 438 9.99 -18.63 35.21
C LEU A 438 9.95 -17.38 34.32
N VAL A 439 9.57 -17.54 33.05
CA VAL A 439 9.37 -16.45 32.09
C VAL A 439 8.26 -15.51 32.57
N ARG A 440 7.13 -16.04 33.07
CA ARG A 440 6.06 -15.25 33.73
C ARG A 440 6.59 -14.42 34.88
N LEU A 441 7.27 -15.02 35.86
CA LEU A 441 7.83 -14.27 37.00
C LEU A 441 8.84 -13.20 36.57
N CYS A 442 9.71 -13.51 35.60
CA CYS A 442 10.72 -12.57 35.12
C CYS A 442 10.10 -11.39 34.36
N LEU A 443 9.10 -11.63 33.50
CA LEU A 443 8.40 -10.59 32.74
C LEU A 443 7.50 -9.75 33.64
N GLU A 444 6.70 -10.35 34.52
CA GLU A 444 5.88 -9.61 35.48
C GLU A 444 6.72 -8.66 36.35
N ARG A 445 7.91 -9.10 36.76
CA ARG A 445 8.84 -8.27 37.52
C ARG A 445 9.46 -7.17 36.66
N GLY A 446 9.95 -7.50 35.47
CA GLY A 446 10.55 -6.52 34.56
C GLY A 446 9.58 -5.41 34.15
N LEU A 447 8.29 -5.75 33.96
CA LEU A 447 7.23 -4.77 33.71
C LEU A 447 7.00 -3.86 34.93
N LYS A 448 6.83 -4.44 36.14
CA LYS A 448 6.69 -3.68 37.39
C LYS A 448 7.89 -2.79 37.73
N GLU A 449 9.11 -3.19 37.34
CA GLU A 449 10.33 -2.37 37.51
C GLU A 449 10.37 -1.19 36.50
N ASN A 450 9.60 -1.27 35.40
CA ASN A 450 9.57 -0.30 34.29
C ASN A 450 8.27 0.54 34.20
N ASP A 451 7.39 0.51 35.21
CA ASP A 451 6.07 1.19 35.29
C ASP A 451 6.09 2.76 35.15
N SER A 452 7.21 3.36 34.72
CA SER A 452 7.42 4.81 34.63
C SER A 452 7.95 5.33 33.27
N SER A 453 8.05 4.47 32.25
CA SER A 453 8.58 4.83 30.92
C SER A 453 7.70 4.30 29.77
N ASP A 454 7.61 5.09 28.69
CA ASP A 454 6.82 4.78 27.48
C ASP A 454 7.08 3.36 26.93
N LEU A 455 6.04 2.53 26.90
CA LEU A 455 6.08 1.12 26.47
C LEU A 455 6.35 0.93 24.96
N SER A 456 6.51 2.00 24.19
CA SER A 456 6.73 2.01 22.74
C SER A 456 8.20 1.80 22.30
N ILE A 457 9.15 1.73 23.24
CA ILE A 457 10.60 1.68 22.96
C ILE A 457 11.20 0.27 23.10
N PHE A 458 10.44 -0.67 23.70
CA PHE A 458 11.00 -1.91 24.22
C PHE A 458 11.31 -2.96 23.15
N CYS A 459 12.50 -3.55 23.25
CA CYS A 459 12.77 -4.91 22.79
C CYS A 459 12.87 -5.84 24.01
N TRP A 460 12.84 -7.17 23.80
CA TRP A 460 12.99 -8.18 24.87
C TRP A 460 14.12 -7.89 25.86
N ASP A 461 15.23 -7.42 25.31
CA ASP A 461 16.48 -7.07 25.98
C ASP A 461 16.39 -5.90 26.97
N GLN A 462 15.32 -5.11 26.91
CA GLN A 462 15.05 -3.96 27.78
C GLN A 462 14.06 -4.28 28.90
N ILE A 463 13.09 -5.19 28.67
CA ILE A 463 12.15 -5.65 29.71
C ILE A 463 12.86 -6.57 30.69
N LEU A 464 13.71 -7.47 30.20
CA LEU A 464 14.41 -8.46 31.02
C LEU A 464 15.80 -7.94 31.42
N ASN A 465 16.00 -7.70 32.72
CA ASN A 465 17.31 -7.33 33.25
C ASN A 465 18.36 -8.46 33.07
N SER A 466 19.64 -8.12 33.22
CA SER A 466 20.79 -9.02 33.04
C SER A 466 20.70 -10.33 33.82
N SER A 467 20.16 -10.30 35.04
CA SER A 467 19.98 -11.49 35.87
C SER A 467 18.84 -12.38 35.37
N ALA A 468 17.72 -11.79 34.97
CA ALA A 468 16.59 -12.50 34.38
C ALA A 468 16.99 -13.21 33.07
N ARG A 469 17.68 -12.50 32.18
CA ARG A 469 18.20 -13.05 30.91
C ARG A 469 19.14 -14.22 31.16
N THR A 470 20.10 -14.07 32.07
CA THR A 470 21.07 -15.13 32.41
C THR A 470 20.36 -16.35 33.00
N LEU A 471 19.39 -16.15 33.90
CA LEU A 471 18.61 -17.24 34.51
C LEU A 471 17.77 -18.01 33.47
N LEU A 472 17.03 -17.30 32.61
CA LEU A 472 16.19 -17.91 31.59
C LEU A 472 17.01 -18.66 30.54
N PHE A 473 18.11 -18.07 30.08
CA PHE A 473 19.03 -18.72 29.13
C PHE A 473 19.62 -20.01 29.73
N GLN A 474 20.19 -19.94 30.94
CA GLN A 474 20.76 -21.12 31.61
C GLN A 474 19.70 -22.20 31.86
N HIS A 475 18.46 -21.82 32.24
CA HIS A 475 17.36 -22.77 32.39
C HIS A 475 16.94 -23.41 31.05
N SER A 476 16.90 -22.64 29.96
CA SER A 476 16.54 -23.17 28.64
C SER A 476 17.53 -24.24 28.15
N VAL A 477 18.83 -23.97 28.20
CA VAL A 477 19.85 -24.96 27.78
C VAL A 477 19.89 -26.16 28.74
N GLN A 478 19.79 -25.94 30.06
CA GLN A 478 19.74 -27.05 31.02
C GLN A 478 18.47 -27.91 30.89
N GLY A 479 17.36 -27.33 30.43
CA GLY A 479 16.13 -28.02 30.11
C GLY A 479 16.10 -28.69 28.72
N ASN A 480 17.10 -28.43 27.86
CA ASN A 480 17.04 -28.74 26.42
C ASN A 480 15.79 -28.13 25.74
N ILE A 481 15.55 -26.85 26.01
CA ILE A 481 14.55 -26.02 25.34
C ILE A 481 15.26 -25.26 24.21
N SER A 482 14.76 -25.41 22.98
CA SER A 482 15.32 -24.74 21.80
C SER A 482 15.01 -23.23 21.79
N VAL A 483 15.77 -22.45 21.00
CA VAL A 483 15.56 -21.00 20.86
C VAL A 483 14.13 -20.66 20.38
N PRO A 484 13.53 -21.37 19.39
CA PRO A 484 12.15 -21.11 19.00
C PRO A 484 11.13 -21.52 20.07
N GLU A 485 11.38 -22.60 20.83
CA GLU A 485 10.51 -22.95 21.98
C GLU A 485 10.56 -21.87 23.08
N ASP A 486 11.73 -21.31 23.39
CA ASP A 486 11.86 -20.18 24.32
C ASP A 486 11.12 -18.93 23.82
N MET A 487 11.32 -18.54 22.54
CA MET A 487 10.59 -17.41 21.94
C MET A 487 9.06 -17.60 22.01
N VAL A 488 8.57 -18.80 21.66
CA VAL A 488 7.15 -19.15 21.77
C VAL A 488 6.67 -19.09 23.22
N CYS A 489 7.43 -19.64 24.19
CA CYS A 489 7.10 -19.54 25.60
C CYS A 489 6.94 -18.08 26.04
N ARG A 490 7.86 -17.20 25.64
CA ARG A 490 7.79 -15.77 25.98
C ARG A 490 6.60 -15.07 25.32
N PHE A 491 6.29 -15.35 24.05
CA PHE A 491 5.11 -14.80 23.37
C PHE A 491 3.81 -15.22 24.07
N ILE A 492 3.66 -16.52 24.39
CA ILE A 492 2.50 -17.05 25.13
C ILE A 492 2.32 -16.30 26.45
N THR A 493 3.41 -16.10 27.20
CA THR A 493 3.40 -15.35 28.46
C THR A 493 3.03 -13.87 28.27
N ILE A 494 3.54 -13.18 27.23
CA ILE A 494 3.15 -11.79 26.95
C ILE A 494 1.65 -11.69 26.68
N VAL A 495 1.09 -12.50 25.78
CA VAL A 495 -0.34 -12.45 25.47
C VAL A 495 -1.18 -12.77 26.71
N HIS A 496 -0.75 -13.72 27.53
CA HIS A 496 -1.40 -14.02 28.79
C HIS A 496 -1.43 -12.81 29.75
N LEU A 497 -0.31 -12.09 29.91
CA LEU A 497 -0.24 -10.88 30.74
C LEU A 497 -1.04 -9.71 30.15
N ALA A 498 -1.09 -9.60 28.82
CA ALA A 498 -1.87 -8.60 28.09
C ALA A 498 -3.39 -8.77 28.26
N VAL A 499 -3.85 -10.02 28.41
CA VAL A 499 -5.27 -10.33 28.67
C VAL A 499 -5.68 -9.95 30.10
N GLN A 500 -4.77 -10.07 31.08
CA GLN A 500 -5.13 -9.98 32.50
C GLN A 500 -4.92 -8.59 33.12
N HIS A 501 -3.73 -8.01 32.98
CA HIS A 501 -3.27 -6.96 33.90
C HIS A 501 -2.46 -5.82 33.26
N PHE A 502 -1.86 -6.02 32.09
CA PHE A 502 -0.95 -5.04 31.47
C PHE A 502 -1.47 -4.59 30.11
N VAL A 503 -1.44 -3.28 29.85
CA VAL A 503 -1.67 -2.73 28.51
C VAL A 503 -0.33 -2.73 27.77
N PHE A 504 -0.27 -3.40 26.62
CA PHE A 504 0.91 -3.40 25.75
C PHE A 504 0.67 -2.58 24.50
N ASP A 505 1.73 -1.95 24.01
CA ASP A 505 1.74 -1.28 22.72
C ASP A 505 1.68 -2.30 21.55
N PHE A 506 0.85 -2.03 20.54
CA PHE A 506 0.66 -2.95 19.42
C PHE A 506 1.84 -3.00 18.44
N GLN A 507 2.66 -1.95 18.37
CA GLN A 507 3.90 -1.98 17.58
C GLN A 507 4.88 -2.99 18.20
N PHE A 508 5.04 -2.96 19.52
CA PHE A 508 5.80 -3.97 20.27
C PHE A 508 5.26 -5.39 20.07
N LEU A 509 3.95 -5.60 20.26
CA LEU A 509 3.33 -6.93 20.05
C LEU A 509 3.52 -7.44 18.61
N SER A 510 3.47 -6.55 17.61
CA SER A 510 3.70 -6.92 16.21
C SER A 510 5.15 -7.36 15.94
N SER A 511 6.14 -6.69 16.54
CA SER A 511 7.56 -7.08 16.43
C SER A 511 7.80 -8.44 17.06
N VAL A 512 7.29 -8.65 18.28
CA VAL A 512 7.47 -9.90 19.01
C VAL A 512 6.81 -11.08 18.27
N LEU A 513 5.59 -10.91 17.76
CA LEU A 513 4.91 -11.95 16.98
C LEU A 513 5.66 -12.26 15.68
N LYS A 514 6.21 -11.23 15.01
CA LYS A 514 7.03 -11.40 13.81
C LYS A 514 8.29 -12.21 14.09
N GLU A 515 9.09 -11.81 15.08
CA GLU A 515 10.31 -12.51 15.50
C GLU A 515 10.02 -13.98 15.88
N THR A 516 8.94 -14.20 16.63
CA THR A 516 8.51 -15.55 17.03
C THR A 516 8.11 -16.40 15.83
N LYS A 517 7.36 -15.83 14.88
CA LYS A 517 6.93 -16.52 13.66
C LYS A 517 8.12 -16.87 12.77
N GLU A 518 9.02 -15.94 12.50
CA GLU A 518 10.22 -16.17 11.67
C GLU A 518 11.11 -17.28 12.28
N SER A 519 11.25 -17.31 13.60
CA SER A 519 11.99 -18.35 14.33
C SER A 519 11.33 -19.74 14.25
N VAL A 520 9.99 -19.81 14.29
CA VAL A 520 9.23 -21.06 14.12
C VAL A 520 9.25 -21.55 12.65
N GLU A 521 9.23 -20.64 11.68
CA GLU A 521 9.36 -20.98 10.25
C GLU A 521 10.75 -21.54 9.92
N GLN A 522 11.82 -21.03 10.54
CA GLN A 522 13.18 -21.55 10.38
C GLN A 522 13.33 -23.03 10.78
N LEU A 523 12.59 -23.52 11.79
CA LEU A 523 12.59 -24.95 12.15
C LEU A 523 12.17 -25.84 10.99
N GLN A 524 11.19 -25.41 10.19
CA GLN A 524 10.67 -26.19 9.06
C GLN A 524 11.70 -26.35 7.94
N TYR A 525 12.66 -25.43 7.84
CA TYR A 525 13.71 -25.45 6.81
C TYR A 525 14.93 -26.30 7.20
N ILE A 526 15.18 -26.49 8.51
CA ILE A 526 16.41 -27.11 9.04
C ILE A 526 16.29 -28.65 9.19
N ASN A 527 15.15 -29.25 8.77
CA ASN A 527 14.81 -30.66 9.00
C ASN A 527 14.73 -31.06 10.50
N ASP A 528 14.62 -30.11 11.41
CA ASP A 528 14.33 -30.36 12.83
C ASP A 528 12.83 -30.73 12.95
N PRO A 529 12.42 -31.71 13.78
CA PRO A 529 11.02 -31.88 14.15
C PRO A 529 10.34 -30.54 14.49
N SER A 530 9.17 -30.33 13.91
CA SER A 530 8.30 -29.19 14.20
C SER A 530 8.12 -28.99 15.71
N LEU A 531 7.91 -27.74 16.12
CA LEU A 531 7.61 -27.33 17.51
C LEU A 531 6.74 -28.36 18.23
N SER A 532 7.10 -28.72 19.47
CA SER A 532 6.42 -29.79 20.20
C SER A 532 4.90 -29.57 20.22
N SER A 533 4.12 -30.55 19.76
CA SER A 533 2.68 -30.38 19.49
C SER A 533 1.90 -29.71 20.64
N PRO A 534 2.08 -30.10 21.91
CA PRO A 534 1.39 -29.44 23.03
C PRO A 534 1.76 -27.96 23.20
N LEU A 535 2.98 -27.54 22.84
CA LEU A 535 3.38 -26.13 22.89
C LEU A 535 2.83 -25.35 21.69
N PHE A 536 2.79 -25.98 20.51
CA PHE A 536 2.19 -25.38 19.31
C PHE A 536 0.69 -25.13 19.47
N ASP A 537 -0.05 -26.04 20.11
CA ASP A 537 -1.47 -25.86 20.40
C ASP A 537 -1.74 -24.65 21.30
N ILE A 538 -0.84 -24.36 22.25
CA ILE A 538 -0.96 -23.22 23.19
C ILE A 538 -0.49 -21.92 22.52
N TYR A 539 0.57 -21.99 21.70
CA TYR A 539 0.99 -20.88 20.85
C TYR A 539 -0.17 -20.41 19.96
N ARG A 540 -0.85 -21.36 19.31
CA ARG A 540 -2.04 -21.11 18.51
C ARG A 540 -3.15 -20.45 19.33
N GLN A 541 -3.48 -20.97 20.51
CA GLN A 541 -4.48 -20.36 21.41
C GLN A 541 -4.10 -18.93 21.86
N ALA A 542 -2.80 -18.64 22.03
CA ALA A 542 -2.34 -17.28 22.32
C ALA A 542 -2.52 -16.36 21.10
N VAL A 543 -2.18 -16.82 19.89
CA VAL A 543 -2.45 -16.08 18.65
C VAL A 543 -3.95 -15.81 18.45
N GLU A 544 -4.81 -16.79 18.74
CA GLU A 544 -6.27 -16.64 18.67
C GLU A 544 -6.79 -15.59 19.67
N LYS A 545 -6.33 -15.61 20.94
CA LYS A 545 -6.66 -14.57 21.94
C LYS A 545 -6.17 -13.17 21.54
N LEU A 546 -4.97 -13.07 20.96
CA LEU A 546 -4.45 -11.79 20.46
C LEU A 546 -5.29 -11.27 19.28
N LEU A 547 -5.72 -12.15 18.36
CA LEU A 547 -6.64 -11.80 17.28
C LEU A 547 -7.98 -11.29 17.81
N GLU A 548 -8.57 -11.95 18.82
CA GLU A 548 -9.83 -11.50 19.44
C GLU A 548 -9.72 -10.09 20.01
N ILE A 549 -8.62 -9.76 20.69
CA ILE A 549 -8.34 -8.40 21.18
C ILE A 549 -8.23 -7.42 20.01
N CYS A 550 -7.45 -7.75 18.98
CA CYS A 550 -7.28 -6.90 17.80
C CYS A 550 -8.62 -6.61 17.12
N LEU A 551 -9.41 -7.64 16.81
CA LEU A 551 -10.72 -7.50 16.17
C LEU A 551 -11.71 -6.72 17.04
N LYS A 552 -11.68 -6.89 18.37
CA LYS A 552 -12.54 -6.12 19.28
C LYS A 552 -12.21 -4.63 19.24
N ILE A 553 -10.93 -4.25 19.19
CA ILE A 553 -10.51 -2.84 19.06
C ILE A 553 -10.89 -2.30 17.69
N LEU A 554 -10.62 -3.06 16.61
CA LEU A 554 -11.01 -2.69 15.24
C LEU A 554 -12.52 -2.50 15.09
N GLY A 555 -13.37 -3.24 15.81
CA GLY A 555 -14.83 -3.03 15.82
C GLY A 555 -15.29 -1.76 16.53
N SER A 556 -14.42 -1.07 17.27
CA SER A 556 -14.73 0.13 18.08
C SER A 556 -14.23 1.45 17.49
N LEU A 557 -13.60 1.41 16.30
CA LEU A 557 -12.97 2.56 15.66
C LEU A 557 -13.93 3.71 15.35
N HIS A 558 -15.23 3.43 15.20
CA HIS A 558 -16.28 4.41 14.93
C HIS A 558 -16.39 5.54 15.97
N SER A 559 -15.71 5.39 17.12
CA SER A 559 -15.58 6.39 18.19
C SER A 559 -14.37 7.33 18.04
N PHE A 560 -13.49 7.12 17.06
CA PHE A 560 -12.26 7.88 16.83
C PHE A 560 -12.19 8.49 15.43
N ASP A 561 -11.52 9.64 15.31
CA ASP A 561 -11.17 10.23 14.02
C ASP A 561 -9.75 9.82 13.61
N LEU A 562 -9.65 8.79 12.77
CA LEU A 562 -8.37 8.32 12.21
C LEU A 562 -7.78 9.28 11.17
N ALA A 563 -8.55 10.23 10.59
CA ALA A 563 -8.01 11.21 9.66
C ALA A 563 -7.28 12.35 10.40
N GLU A 564 -7.72 12.70 11.61
CA GLU A 564 -7.07 13.72 12.45
C GLU A 564 -6.00 13.12 13.40
N ASP A 565 -6.34 12.11 14.20
CA ASP A 565 -5.45 11.58 15.25
C ASP A 565 -4.30 10.71 14.71
N LYS A 566 -3.08 11.27 14.75
CA LYS A 566 -1.84 10.58 14.32
C LYS A 566 -1.45 9.40 15.21
N ALA A 567 -1.70 9.47 16.52
CA ALA A 567 -1.36 8.37 17.42
C ALA A 567 -2.26 7.16 17.14
N LYS A 568 -3.57 7.41 16.99
CA LYS A 568 -4.54 6.36 16.64
C LYS A 568 -4.31 5.74 15.26
N ARG A 569 -3.79 6.51 14.27
CA ARG A 569 -3.32 5.93 12.99
C ARG A 569 -2.20 4.90 13.17
N VAL A 570 -1.16 5.24 13.94
CA VAL A 570 -0.01 4.33 14.18
C VAL A 570 -0.44 3.08 14.96
N GLU A 571 -1.33 3.25 15.94
CA GLU A 571 -1.95 2.15 16.68
C GLU A 571 -2.76 1.24 15.76
N PHE A 572 -3.65 1.80 14.91
CA PHE A 572 -4.44 1.05 13.94
C PHE A 572 -3.57 0.28 12.93
N GLU A 573 -2.54 0.91 12.35
CA GLU A 573 -1.61 0.25 11.43
C GLU A 573 -0.87 -0.91 12.12
N SER A 574 -0.51 -0.74 13.39
CA SER A 574 0.15 -1.78 14.19
C SER A 574 -0.79 -2.94 14.54
N ILE A 575 -2.07 -2.65 14.83
CA ILE A 575 -3.11 -3.67 15.01
C ILE A 575 -3.33 -4.46 13.72
N LEU A 576 -3.40 -3.79 12.55
CA LEU A 576 -3.50 -4.48 11.26
C LEU A 576 -2.29 -5.41 11.00
N LYS A 577 -1.07 -4.97 11.34
CA LYS A 577 0.14 -5.82 11.26
C LYS A 577 0.04 -7.04 12.16
N CYS A 578 -0.44 -6.90 13.39
CA CYS A 578 -0.74 -8.04 14.26
C CYS A 578 -1.74 -9.01 13.61
N VAL A 579 -2.86 -8.53 13.05
CA VAL A 579 -3.85 -9.39 12.38
C VAL A 579 -3.25 -10.12 11.17
N SER A 580 -2.43 -9.45 10.36
CA SER A 580 -1.73 -10.05 9.21
C SER A 580 -0.76 -11.17 9.64
N LEU A 581 0.00 -10.93 10.72
CA LEU A 581 0.90 -11.94 11.29
C LEU A 581 0.12 -13.12 11.87
N CYS A 582 -0.99 -12.87 12.58
CA CYS A 582 -1.90 -13.92 13.06
C CYS A 582 -2.46 -14.77 11.92
N GLN A 583 -2.91 -14.15 10.81
CA GLN A 583 -3.41 -14.88 9.63
C GLN A 583 -2.40 -15.90 9.08
N GLY A 584 -1.09 -15.60 9.16
CA GLY A 584 -0.04 -16.52 8.76
C GLY A 584 0.12 -17.76 9.66
N VAL A 585 -0.48 -17.79 10.85
CA VAL A 585 -0.39 -18.91 11.81
C VAL A 585 -1.72 -19.70 11.89
N ILE A 586 -2.86 -18.99 11.89
CA ILE A 586 -4.20 -19.60 12.07
C ILE A 586 -5.05 -19.65 10.80
N GLY A 587 -4.60 -19.03 9.70
CA GLY A 587 -5.34 -18.96 8.44
C GLY A 587 -6.26 -17.73 8.35
N PRO A 588 -7.24 -17.74 7.43
CA PRO A 588 -8.08 -16.56 7.17
C PRO A 588 -8.93 -16.17 8.38
N THR A 589 -9.09 -14.86 8.59
CA THR A 589 -9.75 -14.28 9.78
C THR A 589 -10.92 -13.37 9.42
N ASN A 590 -11.79 -13.10 10.39
CA ASN A 590 -12.99 -12.24 10.25
C ASN A 590 -12.70 -10.72 10.15
N LEU A 591 -11.48 -10.31 9.78
CA LEU A 591 -11.06 -8.90 9.66
C LEU A 591 -12.02 -8.07 8.79
N TRP A 592 -12.29 -8.52 7.56
CA TRP A 592 -13.10 -7.78 6.59
C TRP A 592 -14.58 -7.71 6.98
N THR A 593 -15.08 -8.66 7.77
CA THR A 593 -16.43 -8.59 8.34
C THR A 593 -16.49 -7.62 9.51
N THR A 594 -15.47 -7.58 10.36
CA THR A 594 -15.37 -6.62 11.47
C THR A 594 -15.29 -5.18 10.94
N LEU A 595 -14.42 -4.89 9.97
CA LEU A 595 -14.28 -3.55 9.38
C LEU A 595 -15.56 -3.09 8.67
N ARG A 596 -16.31 -3.99 8.01
CA ARG A 596 -17.63 -3.66 7.46
C ARG A 596 -18.64 -3.28 8.54
N SER A 597 -18.75 -4.09 9.60
CA SER A 597 -19.67 -3.78 10.72
C SER A 597 -19.30 -2.50 11.47
N GLU A 598 -18.01 -2.15 11.52
CA GLU A 598 -17.54 -0.88 12.08
C GLU A 598 -17.95 0.30 11.19
N ALA A 599 -17.68 0.24 9.88
CA ALA A 599 -18.06 1.29 8.93
C ALA A 599 -19.59 1.52 8.89
N GLU A 600 -20.39 0.45 8.95
CA GLU A 600 -21.84 0.52 9.09
C GLU A 600 -22.27 1.21 10.40
N THR A 601 -21.63 0.87 11.53
CA THR A 601 -21.92 1.48 12.84
C THR A 601 -21.54 2.96 12.87
N TRP A 602 -20.36 3.31 12.35
CA TRP A 602 -19.91 4.69 12.18
C TRP A 602 -20.90 5.50 11.33
N PHE A 603 -21.36 4.92 10.22
CA PHE A 603 -22.32 5.57 9.34
C PHE A 603 -23.65 5.83 10.05
N LEU A 604 -24.19 4.86 10.79
CA LEU A 604 -25.43 5.03 11.54
C LEU A 604 -25.33 6.13 12.60
N ASN A 605 -24.18 6.29 13.25
CA ASN A 605 -23.93 7.38 14.19
C ASN A 605 -23.92 8.75 13.48
N LYS A 606 -23.18 8.89 12.37
CA LYS A 606 -23.20 10.13 11.55
C LYS A 606 -24.56 10.42 10.92
N ALA A 607 -25.35 9.39 10.63
CA ALA A 607 -26.72 9.53 10.16
C ALA A 607 -27.67 10.13 11.21
N GLN A 608 -27.37 9.99 12.50
CA GLN A 608 -28.12 10.68 13.56
C GLN A 608 -27.69 12.15 13.65
N GLU A 609 -26.37 12.44 13.68
CA GLU A 609 -25.85 13.82 13.68
C GLU A 609 -26.43 14.65 12.52
N LEU A 610 -26.45 14.09 11.30
CA LEU A 610 -26.97 14.79 10.12
C LEU A 610 -28.50 14.94 10.08
N LYS A 611 -29.27 14.24 10.94
CA LYS A 611 -30.73 14.43 11.06
C LYS A 611 -31.11 15.62 11.93
N GLU A 612 -30.27 15.99 12.90
CA GLU A 612 -30.55 17.09 13.84
C GLU A 612 -30.12 18.48 13.31
N VAL A 613 -29.60 18.54 12.09
CA VAL A 613 -29.09 19.75 11.44
C VAL A 613 -30.22 20.76 11.14
N LYS A 614 -30.07 21.97 11.69
CA LYS A 614 -30.96 23.12 11.46
C LYS A 614 -30.82 23.66 10.03
N GLU A 615 -31.78 24.47 9.59
CA GLU A 615 -31.74 25.12 8.26
C GLU A 615 -30.49 26.00 8.07
N GLU A 616 -30.12 26.80 9.07
CA GLU A 616 -28.94 27.65 9.01
C GLU A 616 -27.66 26.82 9.21
N GLY A 617 -26.75 26.86 8.22
CA GLY A 617 -25.47 26.15 8.26
C GLY A 617 -25.49 24.73 7.68
N ARG A 618 -26.63 24.25 7.14
CA ARG A 618 -26.75 22.91 6.56
C ARG A 618 -25.71 22.62 5.48
N ASN A 619 -25.40 23.60 4.61
CA ASN A 619 -24.39 23.44 3.55
C ASN A 619 -23.00 23.16 4.15
N VAL A 620 -22.55 23.94 5.14
CA VAL A 620 -21.23 23.79 5.79
C VAL A 620 -21.08 22.40 6.40
N ILE A 621 -22.13 21.88 7.05
CA ILE A 621 -22.10 20.56 7.67
C ILE A 621 -22.01 19.44 6.62
N ILE A 622 -22.76 19.55 5.51
CA ILE A 622 -22.65 18.60 4.38
C ILE A 622 -21.26 18.65 3.74
N LEU A 623 -20.71 19.85 3.50
CA LEU A 623 -19.38 20.03 2.89
C LEU A 623 -18.27 19.45 3.77
N ASN A 624 -18.32 19.70 5.09
CA ASN A 624 -17.38 19.13 6.04
C ASN A 624 -17.48 17.60 6.07
N PHE A 625 -18.68 17.03 6.04
CA PHE A 625 -18.89 15.59 5.99
C PHE A 625 -18.37 14.94 4.70
N LEU A 626 -18.60 15.54 3.53
CA LEU A 626 -18.07 15.05 2.25
C LEU A 626 -16.53 15.11 2.22
N ASN A 627 -15.93 16.19 2.72
CA ASN A 627 -14.48 16.31 2.80
C ASN A 627 -13.87 15.34 3.82
N PHE A 628 -14.51 15.14 4.97
CA PHE A 628 -14.16 14.11 5.94
C PHE A 628 -14.16 12.73 5.29
N LEU A 629 -15.25 12.33 4.60
CA LEU A 629 -15.38 11.02 3.96
C LEU A 629 -14.23 10.74 2.96
N LYS A 630 -13.88 11.72 2.11
CA LYS A 630 -12.75 11.61 1.18
C LYS A 630 -11.43 11.39 1.94
N SER A 631 -11.20 12.16 3.01
CA SER A 631 -9.99 12.07 3.84
C SER A 631 -9.89 10.74 4.60
N TYR A 632 -10.97 10.31 5.24
CA TYR A 632 -11.07 9.05 5.99
C TYR A 632 -10.86 7.85 5.07
N HIS A 633 -11.58 7.78 3.94
CA HIS A 633 -11.38 6.72 2.94
C HIS A 633 -9.92 6.64 2.50
N LYS A 634 -9.32 7.77 2.10
CA LYS A 634 -7.93 7.82 1.63
C LYS A 634 -6.95 7.32 2.69
N THR A 635 -7.16 7.72 3.94
CA THR A 635 -6.31 7.32 5.07
C THR A 635 -6.44 5.81 5.33
N MET A 636 -7.67 5.28 5.39
CA MET A 636 -7.95 3.86 5.62
C MET A 636 -7.40 2.97 4.50
N ASP A 637 -7.62 3.35 3.25
CA ASP A 637 -7.15 2.58 2.08
C ASP A 637 -5.61 2.55 2.00
N GLN A 638 -4.93 3.67 2.29
CA GLN A 638 -3.46 3.72 2.38
C GLN A 638 -2.91 2.82 3.50
N MET A 639 -3.51 2.84 4.69
CA MET A 639 -3.08 1.99 5.81
C MET A 639 -3.31 0.50 5.50
N ILE A 640 -4.44 0.16 4.87
CA ILE A 640 -4.75 -1.22 4.47
C ILE A 640 -3.80 -1.72 3.38
N GLN A 641 -3.55 -0.95 2.31
CA GLN A 641 -2.62 -1.35 1.26
C GLN A 641 -1.17 -1.49 1.76
N THR A 642 -0.79 -0.73 2.79
CA THR A 642 0.54 -0.84 3.43
C THR A 642 0.75 -2.19 4.13
N VAL A 643 -0.31 -2.80 4.66
CA VAL A 643 -0.24 -4.08 5.40
C VAL A 643 -0.72 -5.28 4.56
N PHE A 644 -1.67 -5.06 3.65
CA PHE A 644 -2.28 -6.06 2.77
C PHE A 644 -2.24 -5.58 1.31
N PRO A 645 -1.09 -5.68 0.61
CA PRO A 645 -0.92 -5.10 -0.74
C PRO A 645 -1.85 -5.65 -1.84
N GLN A 646 -2.58 -6.74 -1.57
CA GLN A 646 -3.53 -7.38 -2.49
C GLN A 646 -4.99 -6.99 -2.21
N ASN A 647 -5.25 -6.22 -1.15
CA ASN A 647 -6.58 -5.79 -0.74
C ASN A 647 -6.64 -4.26 -0.66
N SER A 648 -7.85 -3.72 -0.80
CA SER A 648 -8.13 -2.28 -0.74
C SER A 648 -9.35 -2.06 0.13
N TYR A 649 -9.40 -0.97 0.89
CA TYR A 649 -10.58 -0.59 1.67
C TYR A 649 -11.80 -0.39 0.77
N THR A 650 -11.58 0.17 -0.43
CA THR A 650 -12.62 0.37 -1.45
C THR A 650 -13.36 -0.93 -1.79
N ARG A 651 -12.62 -1.99 -2.15
CA ARG A 651 -13.19 -3.29 -2.52
C ARG A 651 -13.82 -4.05 -1.35
N GLU A 652 -13.19 -4.04 -0.18
CA GLU A 652 -13.57 -4.93 0.93
C GLU A 652 -14.64 -4.33 1.85
N VAL A 653 -14.78 -2.99 1.87
CA VAL A 653 -15.60 -2.28 2.89
C VAL A 653 -16.51 -1.19 2.31
N PHE A 654 -16.15 -0.53 1.21
CA PHE A 654 -16.84 0.72 0.81
C PHE A 654 -18.18 0.52 0.09
N GLU A 655 -18.37 -0.57 -0.66
CA GLU A 655 -19.57 -0.79 -1.49
C GLU A 655 -20.92 -0.76 -0.71
N PRO A 656 -21.07 -1.36 0.50
CA PRO A 656 -22.27 -1.21 1.32
C PRO A 656 -22.53 0.21 1.83
N LEU A 657 -21.49 1.05 1.93
CA LEU A 657 -21.56 2.40 2.48
C LEU A 657 -22.24 3.38 1.51
N GLU A 658 -22.12 3.15 0.20
CA GLU A 658 -22.64 4.07 -0.82
C GLU A 658 -24.17 4.21 -0.77
N ASN A 659 -24.89 3.09 -0.62
CA ASN A 659 -26.35 3.08 -0.55
C ASN A 659 -26.85 3.92 0.63
N ASN A 660 -26.28 3.67 1.81
CA ASN A 660 -26.63 4.37 3.04
C ASN A 660 -26.28 5.87 2.95
N LEU A 661 -25.14 6.20 2.34
CA LEU A 661 -24.69 7.58 2.07
C LEU A 661 -25.69 8.34 1.20
N CYS A 662 -26.25 7.69 0.18
CA CYS A 662 -27.24 8.27 -0.71
C CYS A 662 -28.54 8.61 0.03
N GLU A 663 -29.11 7.68 0.80
CA GLU A 663 -30.34 7.93 1.56
C GLU A 663 -30.19 9.11 2.54
N LEU A 664 -29.05 9.18 3.24
CA LEU A 664 -28.77 10.21 4.23
C LEU A 664 -28.66 11.62 3.63
N LEU A 665 -27.91 11.74 2.54
CA LEU A 665 -27.70 13.02 1.87
C LEU A 665 -28.92 13.47 1.08
N GLN A 666 -29.65 12.54 0.43
CA GLN A 666 -30.79 12.84 -0.41
C GLN A 666 -31.83 13.70 0.30
N PHE A 667 -32.19 13.40 1.55
CA PHE A 667 -33.16 14.20 2.30
C PHE A 667 -32.70 15.66 2.48
N GLN A 668 -31.50 15.85 3.03
CA GLN A 668 -30.96 17.18 3.34
C GLN A 668 -30.72 18.02 2.09
N VAL A 669 -30.18 17.41 1.03
CA VAL A 669 -29.98 18.03 -0.29
C VAL A 669 -31.31 18.44 -0.92
N THR A 670 -32.34 17.57 -0.86
CA THR A 670 -33.67 17.86 -1.41
C THR A 670 -34.34 19.05 -0.70
N GLN A 671 -34.19 19.20 0.62
CA GLN A 671 -34.73 20.37 1.33
C GLN A 671 -33.98 21.66 0.95
N MET A 672 -32.66 21.63 0.96
CA MET A 672 -31.82 22.76 0.53
C MET A 672 -32.15 23.20 -0.91
N ALA A 673 -32.34 22.25 -1.83
CA ALA A 673 -32.74 22.53 -3.20
C ALA A 673 -34.12 23.22 -3.29
N LYS A 674 -35.12 22.77 -2.52
CA LYS A 674 -36.43 23.44 -2.43
C LYS A 674 -36.31 24.87 -1.89
N GLU A 675 -35.53 25.07 -0.83
CA GLU A 675 -35.32 26.39 -0.23
C GLU A 675 -34.62 27.37 -1.18
N SER A 676 -33.78 26.89 -2.10
CA SER A 676 -33.10 27.72 -3.11
C SER A 676 -34.03 28.30 -4.19
N ARG A 677 -35.30 27.86 -4.27
CA ARG A 677 -36.25 28.30 -5.32
C ARG A 677 -36.86 29.70 -5.09
N GLY A 678 -36.44 30.42 -4.04
CA GLY A 678 -36.83 31.81 -3.79
C GLY A 678 -36.46 32.75 -4.95
N LEU A 679 -37.26 33.81 -5.15
CA LEU A 679 -37.26 34.60 -6.38
C LEU A 679 -36.73 36.04 -6.26
N THR A 680 -36.60 36.66 -5.07
CA THR A 680 -36.35 38.12 -5.01
C THR A 680 -35.59 38.68 -3.79
N LYS A 681 -35.27 37.90 -2.75
CA LYS A 681 -34.60 38.43 -1.55
C LYS A 681 -33.10 38.12 -1.50
N VAL A 682 -32.32 38.97 -0.82
CA VAL A 682 -30.87 38.74 -0.58
C VAL A 682 -30.60 37.40 0.11
N LYS A 683 -31.50 36.95 1.01
CA LYS A 683 -31.44 35.61 1.61
C LYS A 683 -31.61 34.48 0.58
N ASP A 684 -32.43 34.68 -0.46
CA ASP A 684 -32.68 33.69 -1.51
C ASP A 684 -31.43 33.49 -2.39
N VAL A 685 -30.70 34.59 -2.69
CA VAL A 685 -29.42 34.54 -3.41
C VAL A 685 -28.40 33.70 -2.67
N LYS A 686 -28.22 33.95 -1.35
CA LYS A 686 -27.29 33.16 -0.53
C LYS A 686 -27.65 31.67 -0.56
N LYS A 687 -28.93 31.33 -0.40
CA LYS A 687 -29.41 29.93 -0.47
C LYS A 687 -29.19 29.27 -1.84
N LYS A 688 -29.20 30.03 -2.95
CA LYS A 688 -28.82 29.50 -4.27
C LYS A 688 -27.32 29.20 -4.35
N GLU A 689 -26.47 30.11 -3.89
CA GLU A 689 -25.02 29.91 -3.91
C GLU A 689 -24.60 28.74 -3.00
N GLU A 690 -25.16 28.64 -1.78
CA GLU A 690 -24.97 27.50 -0.86
C GLU A 690 -25.37 26.15 -1.48
N ALA A 691 -26.46 26.12 -2.27
CA ALA A 691 -26.91 24.90 -2.95
C ALA A 691 -26.04 24.52 -4.16
N ILE A 692 -25.52 25.52 -4.91
CA ILE A 692 -24.59 25.31 -6.02
C ILE A 692 -23.22 24.82 -5.52
N GLU A 693 -22.76 25.33 -4.38
CA GLU A 693 -21.53 24.88 -3.71
C GLU A 693 -21.60 23.40 -3.33
N VAL A 694 -22.69 22.98 -2.66
CA VAL A 694 -22.93 21.58 -2.32
C VAL A 694 -23.10 20.69 -3.57
N PHE A 695 -23.72 21.20 -4.65
CA PHE A 695 -23.76 20.46 -5.93
C PHE A 695 -22.35 20.19 -6.46
N GLY A 696 -21.48 21.20 -6.45
CA GLY A 696 -20.07 21.08 -6.87
C GLY A 696 -19.29 20.06 -6.03
N ALA A 697 -19.44 20.11 -4.71
CA ALA A 697 -18.78 19.17 -3.80
C ALA A 697 -19.30 17.73 -3.95
N LEU A 698 -20.60 17.54 -4.22
CA LEU A 698 -21.16 16.23 -4.56
C LEU A 698 -20.59 15.72 -5.89
N LYS A 699 -20.55 16.56 -6.94
CA LYS A 699 -19.93 16.20 -8.24
C LYS A 699 -18.47 15.76 -8.07
N GLU A 700 -17.67 16.50 -7.32
CA GLU A 700 -16.28 16.16 -7.03
C GLU A 700 -16.15 14.84 -6.26
N THR A 701 -17.00 14.63 -5.25
CA THR A 701 -16.98 13.42 -4.42
C THR A 701 -17.41 12.18 -5.22
N THR A 702 -18.42 12.31 -6.09
CA THR A 702 -18.84 11.27 -7.04
C THR A 702 -17.75 10.93 -8.04
N LEU A 703 -17.02 11.93 -8.56
CA LEU A 703 -15.88 11.70 -9.47
C LEU A 703 -14.75 10.93 -8.76
N TYR A 704 -14.40 11.32 -7.52
CA TYR A 704 -13.44 10.60 -6.69
C TYR A 704 -13.86 9.13 -6.45
N PHE A 705 -15.12 8.88 -6.11
CA PHE A 705 -15.63 7.51 -5.94
C PHE A 705 -15.67 6.71 -7.26
N SER A 706 -15.96 7.36 -8.38
CA SER A 706 -15.92 6.74 -9.73
C SER A 706 -14.50 6.30 -10.12
N GLU A 707 -13.49 7.08 -9.75
CA GLU A 707 -12.08 6.77 -9.99
C GLU A 707 -11.60 5.58 -9.15
N ILE A 708 -11.85 5.57 -7.83
CA ILE A 708 -11.37 4.48 -6.94
C ILE A 708 -12.11 3.14 -7.17
N VAL A 709 -13.41 3.17 -7.47
CA VAL A 709 -14.20 1.95 -7.75
C VAL A 709 -13.98 1.46 -9.19
N GLN A 710 -13.31 2.26 -10.04
CA GLN A 710 -13.11 2.01 -11.48
C GLN A 710 -14.43 1.76 -12.23
N GLN A 711 -15.53 2.33 -11.74
CA GLN A 711 -16.85 2.23 -12.34
C GLN A 711 -17.31 3.59 -12.87
N PRO A 712 -17.95 3.66 -14.04
CA PRO A 712 -18.45 4.91 -14.59
C PRO A 712 -19.57 5.48 -13.71
N ILE A 713 -19.61 6.81 -13.58
CA ILE A 713 -20.52 7.58 -12.72
C ILE A 713 -21.97 7.07 -12.74
N HIS A 714 -22.51 6.67 -13.90
CA HIS A 714 -23.90 6.22 -14.02
C HIS A 714 -24.22 4.88 -13.34
N LYS A 715 -23.21 4.09 -12.95
CA LYS A 715 -23.39 2.86 -12.15
C LYS A 715 -23.40 3.13 -10.65
N LEU A 716 -22.77 4.21 -10.21
CA LEU A 716 -22.81 4.66 -8.83
C LEU A 716 -24.22 5.19 -8.51
N GLN A 717 -24.77 4.82 -7.35
CA GLN A 717 -26.00 5.42 -6.84
C GLN A 717 -25.79 6.90 -6.56
N LEU A 718 -24.62 7.28 -6.03
CA LEU A 718 -24.27 8.67 -5.81
C LEU A 718 -24.18 9.46 -7.14
N GLY A 719 -23.97 8.78 -8.27
CA GLY A 719 -24.02 9.36 -9.61
C GLY A 719 -25.36 10.02 -9.98
N GLN A 720 -26.45 9.62 -9.33
CA GLN A 720 -27.80 10.12 -9.62
C GLN A 720 -28.17 11.37 -8.81
N PHE A 721 -27.24 11.94 -8.02
CA PHE A 721 -27.48 13.06 -7.08
C PHE A 721 -28.16 14.30 -7.69
N HIS A 722 -28.00 14.54 -9.00
CA HIS A 722 -28.64 15.64 -9.71
C HIS A 722 -30.18 15.59 -9.63
N HIS A 723 -30.78 14.40 -9.54
CA HIS A 723 -32.22 14.22 -9.33
C HIS A 723 -32.70 14.76 -7.97
N TRP A 724 -31.84 14.77 -6.95
CA TRP A 724 -32.19 15.25 -5.60
C TRP A 724 -32.40 16.77 -5.57
N PHE A 725 -31.66 17.49 -6.42
CA PHE A 725 -31.90 18.91 -6.65
C PHE A 725 -33.16 19.14 -7.52
N GLY A 726 -33.34 18.29 -8.53
CA GLY A 726 -34.46 18.32 -9.46
C GLY A 726 -34.32 19.41 -10.53
N ILE A 727 -34.66 19.07 -11.77
CA ILE A 727 -34.29 19.87 -12.95
C ILE A 727 -34.81 21.33 -12.92
N ASN A 728 -36.01 21.54 -12.40
CA ASN A 728 -36.62 22.87 -12.23
C ASN A 728 -35.79 23.78 -11.29
N THR A 729 -35.08 23.21 -10.31
CA THR A 729 -34.20 23.97 -9.42
C THR A 729 -32.96 24.44 -10.17
N ILE A 730 -32.33 23.54 -10.94
CA ILE A 730 -31.14 23.83 -11.76
C ILE A 730 -31.46 24.90 -12.81
N TYR A 731 -32.60 24.76 -13.50
CA TYR A 731 -33.13 25.80 -14.39
C TYR A 731 -33.30 27.15 -13.67
N SER A 732 -33.82 27.17 -12.44
CA SER A 732 -34.00 28.41 -11.66
C SER A 732 -32.69 29.10 -11.24
N TRP A 733 -31.57 28.39 -11.26
CA TRP A 733 -30.23 28.95 -11.07
C TRP A 733 -29.71 29.59 -12.37
N PHE A 734 -29.83 28.89 -13.51
CA PHE A 734 -29.48 29.45 -14.82
C PHE A 734 -30.34 30.68 -15.16
N ALA A 735 -31.66 30.62 -14.96
CA ALA A 735 -32.56 31.76 -15.19
C ALA A 735 -32.18 32.97 -14.33
N TRP A 736 -31.92 32.77 -13.04
CA TRP A 736 -31.45 33.83 -12.14
C TRP A 736 -30.11 34.43 -12.58
N ARG A 737 -29.15 33.59 -12.97
CA ARG A 737 -27.82 34.04 -13.39
C ARG A 737 -27.87 34.77 -14.73
N ARG A 738 -28.67 34.27 -15.69
CA ARG A 738 -29.01 34.93 -16.95
C ARG A 738 -29.58 36.32 -16.71
N ASP A 739 -30.61 36.45 -15.88
CA ASP A 739 -31.30 37.72 -15.65
C ASP A 739 -30.36 38.75 -14.99
N SER A 740 -29.52 38.30 -14.05
CA SER A 740 -28.48 39.13 -13.41
C SER A 740 -27.39 39.58 -14.39
N VAL A 741 -26.89 38.67 -15.23
CA VAL A 741 -25.86 38.97 -16.24
C VAL A 741 -26.42 39.88 -17.33
N SER A 742 -27.62 39.62 -17.84
CA SER A 742 -28.30 40.47 -18.84
C SER A 742 -28.48 41.90 -18.37
N ALA A 743 -28.92 42.13 -17.13
CA ALA A 743 -29.05 43.47 -16.56
C ALA A 743 -27.69 44.19 -16.43
N ARG A 744 -26.62 43.47 -16.07
CA ARG A 744 -25.26 44.03 -15.99
C ARG A 744 -24.69 44.34 -17.38
N ILE A 745 -24.97 43.50 -18.36
CA ILE A 745 -24.61 43.71 -19.78
C ILE A 745 -25.29 44.96 -20.32
N GLU A 746 -26.60 45.13 -20.09
CA GLU A 746 -27.34 46.34 -20.46
C GLU A 746 -26.73 47.62 -19.86
N MET A 747 -26.35 47.58 -18.58
CA MET A 747 -25.64 48.71 -17.95
C MET A 747 -24.27 49.00 -18.56
N ILE A 748 -23.53 47.97 -18.97
CA ILE A 748 -22.21 48.09 -19.62
C ILE A 748 -22.37 48.71 -21.01
N VAL A 749 -23.28 48.18 -21.83
CA VAL A 749 -23.56 48.70 -23.18
C VAL A 749 -24.04 50.14 -23.10
N ASN A 750 -25.03 50.44 -22.26
CA ASN A 750 -25.63 51.77 -22.17
C ASN A 750 -24.63 52.88 -21.74
N ARG A 751 -23.54 52.51 -21.06
CA ARG A 751 -22.44 53.40 -20.68
C ARG A 751 -21.30 53.49 -21.70
N ASP A 752 -21.28 52.65 -22.74
CA ASP A 752 -20.23 52.65 -23.76
C ASP A 752 -20.32 53.91 -24.62
N ASP A 753 -19.19 54.60 -24.82
CA ASP A 753 -19.08 55.76 -25.70
C ASP A 753 -18.95 55.39 -27.19
N LEU A 754 -18.84 54.10 -27.52
CA LEU A 754 -18.65 53.55 -28.85
C LEU A 754 -17.34 54.02 -29.53
N GLU A 755 -16.28 54.17 -28.74
CA GLU A 755 -14.94 54.45 -29.25
C GLU A 755 -14.23 53.17 -29.69
N ASN A 756 -13.96 53.06 -30.99
CA ASN A 756 -13.09 52.02 -31.54
C ASN A 756 -11.68 52.12 -30.97
N LYS A 757 -11.24 51.05 -30.29
CA LYS A 757 -9.88 50.88 -29.77
C LYS A 757 -9.33 49.55 -30.29
N LEU A 758 -8.02 49.49 -30.51
CA LEU A 758 -7.37 48.22 -30.85
C LEU A 758 -7.30 47.39 -29.57
N ILE A 759 -8.08 46.31 -29.48
CA ILE A 759 -8.20 45.49 -28.28
C ILE A 759 -7.93 44.04 -28.64
N GLU A 760 -7.05 43.41 -27.88
CA GLU A 760 -6.82 41.97 -27.94
C GLU A 760 -7.94 41.21 -27.21
N PHE A 761 -8.60 40.31 -27.94
CA PHE A 761 -9.73 39.51 -27.51
C PHE A 761 -9.81 38.23 -28.35
N SER A 762 -10.16 37.09 -27.74
CA SER A 762 -10.26 35.77 -28.41
C SER A 762 -9.07 35.38 -29.31
N GLY A 763 -7.84 35.80 -28.93
CA GLY A 763 -6.61 35.53 -29.68
C GLY A 763 -6.39 36.43 -30.91
N ARG A 764 -7.15 37.51 -31.05
CA ARG A 764 -7.08 38.46 -32.17
C ARG A 764 -7.03 39.90 -31.68
N CYS A 765 -6.32 40.76 -32.41
CA CYS A 765 -6.29 42.19 -32.13
C CYS A 765 -7.20 42.92 -33.12
N GLU A 766 -8.44 43.16 -32.72
CA GLU A 766 -9.48 43.77 -33.57
C GLU A 766 -9.88 45.16 -33.05
N LYS A 767 -10.46 45.99 -33.94
CA LYS A 767 -10.97 47.32 -33.58
C LYS A 767 -12.36 47.17 -32.98
N GLN A 768 -12.49 47.36 -31.68
CA GLN A 768 -13.72 47.13 -30.94
C GLN A 768 -13.78 48.05 -29.72
N THR A 769 -14.89 48.06 -29.01
CA THR A 769 -15.03 48.81 -27.75
C THR A 769 -14.73 47.92 -26.55
N PHE A 770 -14.60 48.49 -25.36
CA PHE A 770 -14.34 47.69 -24.16
C PHE A 770 -15.59 46.95 -23.63
N SER A 771 -16.80 47.32 -24.09
CA SER A 771 -18.06 46.70 -23.63
C SER A 771 -18.17 45.23 -24.03
N VAL A 772 -17.81 44.86 -25.26
CA VAL A 772 -17.87 43.45 -25.70
C VAL A 772 -16.98 42.54 -24.85
N LYS A 773 -15.78 43.01 -24.51
CA LYS A 773 -14.84 42.28 -23.65
C LYS A 773 -15.39 42.12 -22.23
N GLN A 774 -15.92 43.19 -21.64
CA GLN A 774 -16.57 43.12 -20.31
C GLN A 774 -17.80 42.20 -20.30
N SER A 775 -18.64 42.24 -21.33
CA SER A 775 -19.82 41.37 -21.44
C SER A 775 -19.44 39.90 -21.62
N ALA A 776 -18.41 39.59 -22.41
CA ALA A 776 -17.87 38.24 -22.56
C ALA A 776 -17.23 37.72 -21.26
N ASP A 777 -16.44 38.56 -20.57
CA ASP A 777 -15.84 38.23 -19.27
C ASP A 777 -16.92 37.89 -18.22
N LEU A 778 -18.08 38.57 -18.25
CA LEU A 778 -19.22 38.25 -17.39
C LEU A 778 -19.84 36.89 -17.72
N ILE A 779 -20.09 36.62 -19.00
CA ILE A 779 -20.63 35.33 -19.45
C ILE A 779 -19.69 34.18 -19.02
N LEU A 780 -18.38 34.34 -19.20
CA LEU A 780 -17.38 33.35 -18.81
C LEU A 780 -17.34 33.13 -17.29
N LYS A 781 -17.25 34.21 -16.50
CA LYS A 781 -17.12 34.13 -15.03
C LYS A 781 -18.39 33.62 -14.35
N GLU A 782 -19.57 33.85 -14.93
CA GLU A 782 -20.82 33.68 -14.20
C GLU A 782 -21.80 32.66 -14.80
N LEU A 783 -21.85 32.50 -16.13
CA LEU A 783 -22.67 31.45 -16.78
C LEU A 783 -21.85 30.19 -17.06
N TYR A 784 -20.66 30.32 -17.67
CA TYR A 784 -19.83 29.15 -17.98
C TYR A 784 -19.28 28.48 -16.71
N HIS A 785 -18.93 29.25 -15.67
CA HIS A 785 -18.59 28.67 -14.36
C HIS A 785 -19.77 27.88 -13.76
N LEU A 786 -21.00 28.42 -13.81
CA LEU A 786 -22.18 27.72 -13.31
C LEU A 786 -22.40 26.41 -14.07
N TRP A 787 -22.36 26.45 -15.40
CA TRP A 787 -22.43 25.26 -16.25
C TRP A 787 -21.35 24.25 -15.90
N LYS A 788 -20.08 24.65 -15.77
CA LYS A 788 -18.98 23.75 -15.41
C LYS A 788 -19.18 23.10 -14.04
N THR A 789 -19.79 23.79 -13.08
CA THR A 789 -20.16 23.21 -11.77
C THR A 789 -21.29 22.18 -11.92
N VAL A 790 -22.36 22.49 -12.65
CA VAL A 790 -23.59 21.67 -12.66
C VAL A 790 -23.67 20.61 -13.77
N SER A 791 -22.85 20.71 -14.82
CA SER A 791 -22.85 19.79 -15.95
C SER A 791 -22.48 18.37 -15.52
N LEU A 792 -23.11 17.36 -16.11
CA LEU A 792 -22.80 15.95 -15.87
C LEU A 792 -22.82 15.18 -17.19
N PRO A 793 -21.96 14.15 -17.36
CA PRO A 793 -22.02 13.28 -18.51
C PRO A 793 -23.45 12.73 -18.71
N ASN A 794 -23.95 12.81 -19.94
CA ASN A 794 -25.31 12.43 -20.35
C ASN A 794 -26.48 13.30 -19.84
N CYS A 795 -26.24 14.45 -19.18
CA CYS A 795 -27.30 15.36 -18.71
C CYS A 795 -27.51 16.59 -19.63
N ARG A 796 -28.13 16.35 -20.80
CA ARG A 796 -28.31 17.36 -21.87
C ARG A 796 -29.06 18.63 -21.43
N ASP A 797 -30.03 18.51 -20.52
CA ASP A 797 -30.81 19.65 -20.04
C ASP A 797 -29.92 20.80 -19.52
N THR A 798 -28.78 20.47 -18.88
CA THR A 798 -27.85 21.49 -18.36
C THR A 798 -27.10 22.24 -19.46
N ASP A 799 -26.87 21.60 -20.60
CA ASP A 799 -26.26 22.21 -21.78
C ASP A 799 -27.27 23.14 -22.46
N ASP A 800 -28.52 22.70 -22.66
CA ASP A 800 -29.57 23.53 -23.25
C ASP A 800 -29.91 24.77 -22.38
N PHE A 801 -29.91 24.63 -21.05
CA PHE A 801 -30.08 25.77 -20.14
C PHE A 801 -28.93 26.77 -20.23
N PHE A 802 -27.70 26.29 -20.38
CA PHE A 802 -26.52 27.13 -20.58
C PHE A 802 -26.56 27.85 -21.94
N LEU A 803 -26.83 27.12 -23.04
CA LEU A 803 -26.96 27.68 -24.38
C LEU A 803 -28.08 28.73 -24.45
N GLY A 804 -29.25 28.46 -23.85
CA GLY A 804 -30.35 29.42 -23.77
C GLY A 804 -30.02 30.66 -22.94
N ALA A 805 -29.27 30.51 -21.84
CA ALA A 805 -28.79 31.65 -21.05
C ALA A 805 -27.78 32.51 -21.81
N VAL A 806 -26.78 31.89 -22.45
CA VAL A 806 -25.78 32.58 -23.29
C VAL A 806 -26.47 33.30 -24.46
N HIS A 807 -27.42 32.65 -25.12
CA HIS A 807 -28.22 33.25 -26.20
C HIS A 807 -28.93 34.52 -25.73
N SER A 808 -29.68 34.42 -24.63
CA SER A 808 -30.44 35.56 -24.07
C SER A 808 -29.53 36.74 -23.69
N CYS A 809 -28.38 36.48 -23.04
CA CYS A 809 -27.43 37.53 -22.71
C CYS A 809 -26.80 38.18 -23.96
N CYS A 810 -26.51 37.40 -25.01
CA CYS A 810 -25.97 37.92 -26.27
C CYS A 810 -27.01 38.71 -27.08
N MET A 811 -28.28 38.27 -27.09
CA MET A 811 -29.36 39.03 -27.71
C MET A 811 -29.63 40.33 -26.95
N LYS A 812 -29.58 40.32 -25.60
CA LYS A 812 -29.70 41.56 -24.81
C LYS A 812 -28.56 42.56 -25.09
N TYR A 813 -27.32 42.08 -25.29
CA TYR A 813 -26.21 42.93 -25.75
C TYR A 813 -26.53 43.62 -27.09
N LEU A 814 -27.06 42.85 -28.04
CA LEU A 814 -27.46 43.37 -29.36
C LEU A 814 -28.64 44.35 -29.27
N GLU A 815 -29.68 44.03 -28.49
CA GLU A 815 -30.83 44.91 -28.25
C GLU A 815 -30.41 46.27 -27.70
N SER A 816 -29.59 46.29 -26.64
CA SER A 816 -29.08 47.55 -26.05
C SER A 816 -28.18 48.33 -27.02
N LEU A 817 -27.40 47.66 -27.87
CA LEU A 817 -26.64 48.34 -28.93
C LEU A 817 -27.55 48.99 -29.98
N VAL A 818 -28.61 48.29 -30.41
CA VAL A 818 -29.59 48.83 -31.37
C VAL A 818 -30.38 49.98 -30.74
N GLU A 819 -30.73 49.90 -29.45
CA GLU A 819 -31.36 51.00 -28.70
C GLU A 819 -30.44 52.24 -28.62
N GLN A 820 -29.13 52.05 -28.45
CA GLN A 820 -28.16 53.15 -28.52
C GLN A 820 -28.11 53.83 -29.91
N ILE A 821 -28.18 53.07 -31.01
CA ILE A 821 -28.20 53.65 -32.37
C ILE A 821 -29.36 54.62 -32.52
N HIS A 822 -30.55 54.19 -32.11
CA HIS A 822 -31.78 55.00 -32.16
C HIS A 822 -31.71 56.20 -31.21
N THR A 823 -31.40 55.96 -29.93
CA THR A 823 -31.39 57.00 -28.88
C THR A 823 -30.36 58.09 -29.15
N ARG A 824 -29.18 57.73 -29.67
CA ARG A 824 -28.11 58.68 -30.01
C ARG A 824 -28.20 59.23 -31.45
N LYS A 825 -29.23 58.85 -32.23
CA LYS A 825 -29.43 59.28 -33.63
C LYS A 825 -28.16 59.12 -34.49
N LEU A 826 -27.47 57.98 -34.34
CA LEU A 826 -26.16 57.79 -34.97
C LEU A 826 -26.22 57.79 -36.51
N MET A 827 -27.31 57.29 -37.09
CA MET A 827 -27.55 57.30 -38.54
C MET A 827 -27.74 58.74 -39.07
N GLU A 828 -28.52 59.59 -38.39
CA GLU A 828 -28.70 61.00 -38.78
C GLU A 828 -27.38 61.80 -38.74
N THR A 829 -26.42 61.37 -37.91
CA THR A 829 -25.11 62.02 -37.73
C THR A 829 -23.98 61.35 -38.51
N PHE A 830 -24.29 60.43 -39.45
CA PHE A 830 -23.31 59.65 -40.22
C PHE A 830 -22.19 60.52 -40.82
N HIS A 831 -22.56 61.60 -41.51
CA HIS A 831 -21.61 62.52 -42.15
C HIS A 831 -20.88 63.48 -41.18
N ASN A 832 -21.37 63.64 -39.94
CA ASN A 832 -20.84 64.56 -38.93
C ASN A 832 -20.16 63.81 -37.77
N GLY A 833 -19.38 62.77 -38.09
CA GLY A 833 -18.58 62.00 -37.12
C GLY A 833 -19.26 60.76 -36.53
N GLY A 834 -20.58 60.61 -36.68
CA GLY A 834 -21.33 59.42 -36.23
C GLY A 834 -20.86 58.11 -36.88
N LYS A 835 -20.35 58.19 -38.12
CA LYS A 835 -19.79 57.06 -38.88
C LYS A 835 -18.77 56.22 -38.09
N LYS A 836 -17.84 56.84 -37.35
CA LYS A 836 -16.81 56.09 -36.60
C LYS A 836 -17.41 55.20 -35.52
N LYS A 837 -18.40 55.74 -34.79
CA LYS A 837 -19.11 55.04 -33.72
C LYS A 837 -20.00 53.93 -34.28
N LEU A 838 -20.64 54.15 -35.43
CA LEU A 838 -21.39 53.11 -36.14
C LEU A 838 -20.51 51.94 -36.59
N CYS A 839 -19.28 52.20 -37.07
CA CYS A 839 -18.37 51.12 -37.50
C CYS A 839 -17.91 50.22 -36.35
N ALA A 840 -17.92 50.70 -35.10
CA ALA A 840 -17.58 49.90 -33.92
C ALA A 840 -18.62 48.80 -33.62
N ILE A 841 -19.90 49.04 -33.96
CA ILE A 841 -21.01 48.16 -33.55
C ILE A 841 -20.95 46.79 -34.24
N PRO A 842 -20.81 46.68 -35.59
CA PRO A 842 -20.64 45.37 -36.23
C PRO A 842 -19.36 44.64 -35.78
N ASN A 843 -18.27 45.37 -35.50
CA ASN A 843 -17.03 44.76 -35.01
C ASN A 843 -17.26 44.08 -33.64
N ASN A 844 -17.94 44.76 -32.71
CA ASN A 844 -18.30 44.21 -31.41
C ASN A 844 -19.17 42.95 -31.53
N VAL A 845 -20.23 42.99 -32.36
CA VAL A 845 -21.15 41.85 -32.54
C VAL A 845 -20.42 40.67 -33.21
N TRP A 846 -19.48 40.93 -34.12
CA TRP A 846 -18.64 39.90 -34.75
C TRP A 846 -17.68 39.26 -33.75
N SER A 847 -16.98 40.07 -32.96
CA SER A 847 -16.07 39.62 -31.92
C SER A 847 -16.79 38.78 -30.86
N LEU A 848 -18.02 39.17 -30.47
CA LEU A 848 -18.88 38.38 -29.60
C LEU A 848 -19.30 37.03 -30.23
N SER A 849 -19.62 37.02 -31.53
CA SER A 849 -19.92 35.77 -32.26
C SER A 849 -18.72 34.81 -32.28
N CYS A 850 -17.50 35.33 -32.49
CA CYS A 850 -16.28 34.53 -32.41
C CYS A 850 -16.05 34.00 -30.98
N PHE A 851 -16.23 34.83 -29.95
CA PHE A 851 -16.14 34.39 -28.55
C PHE A 851 -17.13 33.27 -28.22
N VAL A 852 -18.41 33.41 -28.56
CA VAL A 852 -19.42 32.36 -28.33
C VAL A 852 -19.09 31.09 -29.12
N GLY A 853 -18.60 31.24 -30.36
CA GLY A 853 -18.16 30.11 -31.18
C GLY A 853 -16.99 29.32 -30.57
N ASN A 854 -16.03 30.02 -29.93
CA ASN A 854 -14.92 29.38 -29.22
C ASN A 854 -15.41 28.75 -27.90
N LEU A 855 -16.25 29.45 -27.14
CA LEU A 855 -16.80 28.99 -25.86
C LEU A 855 -17.55 27.66 -25.99
N ILE A 856 -18.37 27.50 -27.04
CA ILE A 856 -19.12 26.26 -27.31
C ILE A 856 -18.19 25.13 -27.78
N ALA A 857 -17.14 25.46 -28.55
CA ALA A 857 -16.14 24.48 -28.98
C ALA A 857 -15.28 23.98 -27.79
N GLU A 858 -14.88 24.89 -26.90
CA GLU A 858 -14.14 24.58 -25.67
C GLU A 858 -14.99 23.82 -24.63
N SER A 859 -16.31 24.02 -24.62
CA SER A 859 -17.23 23.26 -23.76
C SER A 859 -17.53 21.85 -24.28
N GLY A 860 -17.23 21.55 -25.55
CA GLY A 860 -17.52 20.25 -26.17
C GLY A 860 -19.00 19.94 -26.34
N ILE A 861 -19.86 20.97 -26.37
CA ILE A 861 -21.32 20.79 -26.49
C ILE A 861 -21.69 20.66 -27.97
N GLU A 862 -22.38 19.57 -28.33
CA GLU A 862 -22.97 19.42 -29.66
C GLU A 862 -24.28 20.21 -29.77
N LEU A 863 -24.34 21.12 -30.74
CA LEU A 863 -25.55 21.90 -31.03
C LEU A 863 -26.58 21.03 -31.76
N LEU A 864 -27.74 20.79 -31.14
CA LEU A 864 -28.87 20.14 -31.77
C LEU A 864 -29.62 21.12 -32.70
N PRO A 865 -30.39 20.64 -33.70
CA PRO A 865 -31.17 21.50 -34.60
C PRO A 865 -32.20 22.40 -33.90
N GLU A 866 -32.63 22.02 -32.69
CA GLU A 866 -33.59 22.76 -31.86
C GLU A 866 -32.91 23.75 -30.89
N SER A 867 -31.60 23.62 -30.65
CA SER A 867 -30.84 24.48 -29.73
C SER A 867 -30.53 25.84 -30.40
N PRO A 868 -30.47 26.95 -29.63
CA PRO A 868 -30.30 28.29 -30.20
C PRO A 868 -28.87 28.55 -30.70
N ASP A 869 -28.65 28.55 -32.02
CA ASP A 869 -27.37 28.94 -32.64
C ASP A 869 -27.12 30.46 -32.52
N THR A 870 -26.64 30.86 -31.36
CA THR A 870 -26.25 32.22 -31.00
C THR A 870 -25.16 32.76 -31.93
N LYS A 871 -24.24 31.92 -32.41
CA LYS A 871 -23.16 32.31 -33.32
C LYS A 871 -23.73 32.73 -34.67
N PHE A 872 -24.69 31.97 -35.20
CA PHE A 872 -25.43 32.32 -36.42
C PHE A 872 -26.27 33.58 -36.23
N SER A 873 -27.06 33.69 -35.15
CA SER A 873 -27.88 34.88 -34.86
C SER A 873 -27.04 36.17 -34.83
N LEU A 874 -25.90 36.17 -34.13
CA LEU A 874 -24.99 37.33 -34.08
C LEU A 874 -24.36 37.62 -35.45
N ARG A 875 -23.98 36.61 -36.24
CA ARG A 875 -23.48 36.81 -37.63
C ARG A 875 -24.53 37.38 -38.55
N MET A 876 -25.80 36.99 -38.40
CA MET A 876 -26.90 37.54 -39.17
C MET A 876 -27.13 39.02 -38.80
N ALA A 877 -27.11 39.34 -37.50
CA ALA A 877 -27.17 40.72 -37.01
C ALA A 877 -26.01 41.59 -37.55
N CYS A 878 -24.77 41.06 -37.57
CA CYS A 878 -23.62 41.75 -38.19
C CYS A 878 -23.90 42.10 -39.65
N LYS A 879 -24.41 41.14 -40.45
CA LYS A 879 -24.71 41.35 -41.88
C LYS A 879 -25.77 42.44 -42.08
N ILE A 880 -26.82 42.44 -41.26
CA ILE A 880 -27.89 43.45 -41.30
C ILE A 880 -27.31 44.84 -40.97
N LEU A 881 -26.62 44.98 -39.83
CA LEU A 881 -25.99 46.24 -39.42
C LEU A 881 -24.99 46.78 -40.46
N CYS A 882 -24.21 45.90 -41.10
CA CYS A 882 -23.31 46.27 -42.20
C CYS A 882 -24.06 46.74 -43.46
N ALA A 883 -25.21 46.12 -43.76
CA ALA A 883 -26.05 46.54 -44.88
C ALA A 883 -26.72 47.90 -44.62
N ASP A 884 -27.10 48.19 -43.37
CA ASP A 884 -27.68 49.47 -42.97
C ASP A 884 -26.64 50.60 -43.00
N ILE A 885 -25.45 50.39 -42.43
CA ILE A 885 -24.30 51.30 -42.56
C ILE A 885 -23.94 51.54 -44.03
N TYR A 886 -24.06 50.51 -44.88
CA TYR A 886 -23.86 50.63 -46.31
C TYR A 886 -24.96 51.46 -46.99
N ASN A 887 -26.23 51.30 -46.62
CA ASN A 887 -27.37 52.00 -47.23
C ASN A 887 -27.24 53.54 -47.15
N GLU A 888 -26.63 54.09 -46.09
CA GLU A 888 -26.29 55.53 -45.98
C GLU A 888 -25.33 55.99 -47.09
N THR A 889 -24.38 55.14 -47.50
CA THR A 889 -23.39 55.46 -48.55
C THR A 889 -23.90 55.20 -49.97
N LYS A 890 -24.86 54.28 -50.12
CA LYS A 890 -25.44 53.79 -51.37
C LYS A 890 -26.01 54.88 -52.28
N PHE A 891 -26.67 55.89 -51.71
CA PHE A 891 -27.24 57.01 -52.48
C PHE A 891 -26.15 57.83 -53.19
N ASN A 892 -24.99 58.02 -52.55
CA ASN A 892 -23.86 58.72 -53.14
C ASN A 892 -23.23 57.91 -54.28
N VAL A 893 -23.03 56.60 -54.10
CA VAL A 893 -22.58 55.68 -55.16
C VAL A 893 -23.53 55.74 -56.36
N PHE A 894 -24.84 55.62 -56.13
CA PHE A 894 -25.85 55.72 -57.18
C PHE A 894 -25.79 57.05 -57.94
N ASN A 895 -25.62 58.17 -57.24
CA ASN A 895 -25.55 59.49 -57.88
C ASN A 895 -24.31 59.66 -58.76
N TYR A 896 -23.14 59.16 -58.35
CA TYR A 896 -21.95 59.19 -59.21
C TYR A 896 -22.11 58.29 -60.45
N VAL A 897 -22.53 57.03 -60.26
CA VAL A 897 -22.76 56.09 -61.38
C VAL A 897 -23.80 56.65 -62.37
N LYS A 898 -24.89 57.25 -61.85
CA LYS A 898 -25.91 57.93 -62.67
C LYS A 898 -25.38 59.16 -63.40
N LYS A 899 -24.51 59.98 -62.79
CA LYS A 899 -23.87 61.12 -63.44
C LYS A 899 -22.97 60.68 -64.59
N ILE A 900 -22.11 59.68 -64.37
CA ILE A 900 -21.20 59.13 -65.39
C ILE A 900 -21.99 58.51 -66.56
N PHE A 901 -23.08 57.81 -66.27
CA PHE A 901 -23.99 57.26 -67.28
C PHE A 901 -24.73 58.34 -68.11
N LEU A 902 -24.95 59.52 -67.55
CA LEU A 902 -25.62 60.64 -68.23
C LEU A 902 -24.65 61.66 -68.88
N ALA A 903 -23.34 61.44 -68.79
CA ALA A 903 -22.32 62.31 -69.36
C ALA A 903 -22.51 62.51 -70.88
N LYS A 904 -22.33 63.74 -71.36
CA LYS A 904 -22.59 64.13 -72.75
C LYS A 904 -21.34 64.08 -73.62
N THR A 905 -20.15 64.15 -73.03
CA THR A 905 -18.84 64.12 -73.71
C THR A 905 -17.89 63.12 -73.04
N SER A 906 -16.90 62.63 -73.79
CA SER A 906 -15.88 61.71 -73.25
C SER A 906 -15.00 62.39 -72.18
N GLN A 907 -14.65 63.67 -72.36
CA GLN A 907 -13.84 64.44 -71.42
C GLN A 907 -14.57 64.71 -70.08
N GLU A 908 -15.88 65.02 -70.13
CA GLU A 908 -16.75 65.12 -68.95
C GLU A 908 -16.85 63.77 -68.21
N GLN A 909 -16.93 62.67 -68.96
CA GLN A 909 -17.03 61.34 -68.41
C GLN A 909 -15.73 60.90 -67.72
N GLU A 910 -14.57 61.15 -68.32
CA GLU A 910 -13.25 60.85 -67.75
C GLU A 910 -13.03 61.61 -66.42
N GLN A 911 -13.47 62.88 -66.36
CA GLN A 911 -13.42 63.68 -65.13
C GLN A 911 -14.33 63.10 -64.03
N LEU A 912 -15.57 62.73 -64.37
CA LEU A 912 -16.51 62.12 -63.42
C LEU A 912 -16.05 60.74 -62.92
N ILE A 913 -15.35 59.96 -63.76
CA ILE A 913 -14.72 58.69 -63.37
C ILE A 913 -13.59 58.94 -62.36
N LYS A 914 -12.73 59.93 -62.59
CA LYS A 914 -11.68 60.31 -61.61
C LYS A 914 -12.26 60.77 -60.27
N GLU A 915 -13.34 61.54 -60.29
CA GLU A 915 -14.06 61.95 -59.08
C GLU A 915 -14.69 60.75 -58.35
N TYR A 916 -15.27 59.80 -59.07
CA TYR A 916 -15.80 58.56 -58.52
C TYR A 916 -14.70 57.68 -57.91
N ALA A 917 -13.58 57.47 -58.62
CA ALA A 917 -12.43 56.71 -58.13
C ALA A 917 -11.86 57.33 -56.84
N MET A 918 -11.70 58.66 -56.80
CA MET A 918 -11.29 59.37 -55.58
C MET A 918 -12.30 59.20 -54.43
N PHE A 919 -13.59 59.26 -54.71
CA PHE A 919 -14.65 59.04 -53.71
C PHE A 919 -14.63 57.61 -53.15
N ILE A 920 -14.63 56.58 -54.01
CA ILE A 920 -14.61 55.17 -53.60
C ILE A 920 -13.31 54.82 -52.87
N ASN A 921 -12.16 55.27 -53.36
CA ASN A 921 -10.87 55.04 -52.70
C ASN A 921 -10.83 55.69 -51.30
N LYS A 922 -11.35 56.91 -51.14
CA LYS A 922 -11.48 57.54 -49.82
C LYS A 922 -12.42 56.73 -48.91
N LEU A 923 -13.58 56.33 -49.42
CA LEU A 923 -14.59 55.57 -48.68
C LEU A 923 -14.05 54.21 -48.18
N ILE A 924 -13.34 53.46 -49.05
CA ILE A 924 -12.86 52.10 -48.78
C ILE A 924 -11.50 52.12 -48.05
N LYS A 925 -10.46 52.73 -48.64
CA LYS A 925 -9.06 52.61 -48.17
C LYS A 925 -8.66 53.65 -47.11
N ARG A 926 -9.47 54.68 -46.83
CA ARG A 926 -9.20 55.65 -45.74
C ARG A 926 -10.24 55.67 -44.64
N GLU A 927 -11.50 55.37 -44.94
CA GLU A 927 -12.59 55.50 -43.97
C GLU A 927 -13.10 54.14 -43.46
N ALA A 928 -13.36 53.15 -44.33
CA ALA A 928 -13.85 51.84 -43.89
C ALA A 928 -12.76 50.97 -43.24
N SER A 929 -11.64 50.74 -43.92
CA SER A 929 -10.47 49.99 -43.39
C SER A 929 -9.87 50.59 -42.11
N ALA A 930 -10.05 51.90 -41.89
CA ALA A 930 -9.56 52.59 -40.70
C ALA A 930 -10.40 52.31 -39.44
N ASP A 931 -11.71 52.05 -39.56
CA ASP A 931 -12.62 51.93 -38.41
C ASP A 931 -13.39 50.58 -38.34
N MET A 932 -13.35 49.72 -39.37
CA MET A 932 -13.94 48.36 -39.36
C MET A 932 -12.87 47.28 -39.08
N SER A 933 -13.30 46.13 -38.51
CA SER A 933 -12.48 44.90 -38.50
C SER A 933 -12.42 44.27 -39.90
N PHE A 934 -11.48 43.35 -40.13
CA PHE A 934 -11.22 42.82 -41.48
C PHE A 934 -12.45 42.13 -42.08
N GLU A 935 -13.09 41.20 -41.36
CA GLU A 935 -14.27 40.48 -41.87
C GLU A 935 -15.49 41.39 -42.08
N ILE A 936 -15.66 42.42 -41.26
CA ILE A 936 -16.70 43.44 -41.42
C ILE A 936 -16.41 44.31 -42.66
N TYR A 937 -15.14 44.67 -42.88
CA TYR A 937 -14.68 45.36 -44.07
C TYR A 937 -14.90 44.54 -45.36
N LEU A 938 -14.67 43.22 -45.33
CA LEU A 938 -15.00 42.32 -46.44
C LEU A 938 -16.51 42.32 -46.75
N LEU A 939 -17.38 42.24 -45.74
CA LEU A 939 -18.84 42.34 -45.91
C LEU A 939 -19.26 43.69 -46.51
N PHE A 940 -18.64 44.78 -46.06
CA PHE A 940 -18.90 46.13 -46.55
C PHE A 940 -18.49 46.31 -48.02
N ILE A 941 -17.29 45.85 -48.41
CA ILE A 941 -16.86 45.84 -49.83
C ILE A 941 -17.81 45.01 -50.68
N ASN A 942 -18.16 43.81 -50.22
CA ASN A 942 -19.05 42.91 -50.96
C ASN A 942 -20.42 43.56 -51.21
N ASN A 943 -20.94 44.33 -50.26
CA ASN A 943 -22.18 45.10 -50.43
C ASN A 943 -22.04 46.24 -51.47
N ILE A 944 -20.91 46.97 -51.48
CA ILE A 944 -20.61 47.99 -52.49
C ILE A 944 -20.54 47.36 -53.89
N TRP A 945 -19.72 46.31 -54.04
CA TRP A 945 -19.48 45.63 -55.31
C TRP A 945 -20.77 45.09 -55.92
N ASN A 946 -21.53 44.31 -55.15
CA ASN A 946 -22.81 43.77 -55.60
C ASN A 946 -23.82 44.87 -55.96
N HIS A 947 -23.76 46.04 -55.30
CA HIS A 947 -24.63 47.15 -55.69
C HIS A 947 -24.18 47.80 -57.00
N VAL A 948 -22.89 48.03 -57.21
CA VAL A 948 -22.36 48.60 -58.46
C VAL A 948 -22.71 47.70 -59.65
N VAL A 949 -22.48 46.39 -59.55
CA VAL A 949 -22.88 45.42 -60.59
C VAL A 949 -24.39 45.49 -60.88
N LYS A 950 -25.24 45.46 -59.84
CA LYS A 950 -26.70 45.57 -59.99
C LYS A 950 -27.15 46.91 -60.57
N LEU A 951 -26.51 48.03 -60.20
CA LEU A 951 -26.81 49.34 -60.77
C LEU A 951 -26.48 49.41 -62.27
N ILE A 952 -25.35 48.82 -62.68
CA ILE A 952 -24.91 48.82 -64.07
C ILE A 952 -25.85 47.96 -64.93
N LEU A 953 -26.25 46.78 -64.44
CA LEU A 953 -27.29 45.95 -65.07
C LEU A 953 -28.62 46.71 -65.25
N LEU A 954 -29.08 47.42 -64.20
CA LEU A 954 -30.32 48.22 -64.25
C LEU A 954 -30.23 49.41 -65.22
N LEU A 955 -29.07 50.07 -65.33
CA LEU A 955 -28.85 51.20 -66.23
C LEU A 955 -28.69 50.76 -67.70
N LYS A 956 -28.08 49.59 -67.95
CA LYS A 956 -28.00 48.93 -69.25
C LYS A 956 -29.41 48.67 -69.82
N GLY A 957 -30.25 47.92 -69.09
CA GLY A 957 -31.58 47.55 -69.55
C GLY A 957 -32.52 48.75 -69.81
N LYS A 958 -32.38 49.84 -69.05
CA LYS A 958 -33.13 51.10 -69.31
C LYS A 958 -32.73 51.81 -70.60
N LYS A 959 -31.53 51.55 -71.15
CA LYS A 959 -31.03 52.24 -72.34
C LYS A 959 -31.29 51.48 -73.63
N GLU A 960 -31.37 50.16 -73.58
CA GLU A 960 -31.81 49.32 -74.70
C GLU A 960 -33.23 49.73 -75.16
N MET A 961 -34.13 50.04 -74.22
CA MET A 961 -35.43 50.68 -74.53
C MET A 961 -35.30 52.06 -75.21
N MET A 962 -34.33 52.89 -74.79
CA MET A 962 -34.15 54.25 -75.33
C MET A 962 -33.45 54.26 -76.70
N THR A 963 -32.65 53.25 -77.04
CA THR A 963 -31.92 53.18 -78.32
C THR A 963 -32.81 52.77 -79.50
N CYS A 964 -33.95 52.14 -79.25
CA CYS A 964 -35.00 51.95 -80.26
C CYS A 964 -35.66 53.25 -80.74
N ALA A 965 -35.42 54.40 -80.08
CA ALA A 965 -36.00 55.70 -80.42
C ALA A 965 -34.99 56.69 -81.01
N ASN A 966 -34.87 56.68 -82.34
CA ASN A 966 -34.38 57.75 -83.25
C ASN A 966 -32.86 57.94 -83.53
N ARG A 967 -32.51 57.50 -84.76
CA ARG A 967 -31.62 58.11 -85.79
C ARG A 967 -30.12 58.39 -85.52
N LEU A 968 -29.31 57.71 -86.35
CA LEU A 968 -28.05 58.12 -87.04
C LEU A 968 -26.89 58.77 -86.25
N ASN A 969 -25.74 58.09 -86.31
CA ASN A 969 -24.33 58.48 -86.09
C ASN A 969 -23.95 59.31 -84.84
N LYS A 970 -24.64 60.41 -84.53
CA LYS A 970 -24.42 61.19 -83.29
C LYS A 970 -24.80 60.39 -82.03
N CYS A 971 -25.66 59.39 -82.19
CA CYS A 971 -26.04 58.44 -81.14
C CYS A 971 -25.01 57.31 -80.95
N LEU A 972 -24.27 56.90 -81.99
CA LEU A 972 -23.26 55.82 -81.87
C LEU A 972 -22.08 56.23 -80.97
N GLY A 973 -21.62 57.48 -81.07
CA GLY A 973 -20.62 58.02 -80.13
C GLY A 973 -21.12 58.04 -78.68
N LYS A 974 -22.37 58.48 -78.45
CA LYS A 974 -23.00 58.46 -77.12
C LYS A 974 -23.34 57.05 -76.61
N ALA A 975 -23.45 56.06 -77.49
CA ALA A 975 -23.57 54.67 -77.11
C ALA A 975 -22.24 54.14 -76.58
N SER A 976 -21.16 54.28 -77.37
CA SER A 976 -19.79 53.88 -76.99
C SER A 976 -19.34 54.47 -75.68
N ASN A 977 -19.40 55.81 -75.54
CA ASN A 977 -19.00 56.48 -74.31
C ASN A 977 -19.69 55.86 -73.08
N ILE A 978 -20.97 55.52 -73.18
CA ILE A 978 -21.71 54.95 -72.05
C ILE A 978 -21.27 53.52 -71.73
N TYR A 979 -21.01 52.66 -72.72
CA TYR A 979 -20.45 51.32 -72.44
C TYR A 979 -19.01 51.40 -71.93
N GLU A 980 -18.17 52.28 -72.48
CA GLU A 980 -16.81 52.53 -72.02
C GLU A 980 -16.79 53.10 -70.60
N GLY A 981 -17.71 54.00 -70.26
CA GLY A 981 -17.85 54.54 -68.90
C GLY A 981 -18.35 53.52 -67.89
N LEU A 982 -19.30 52.65 -68.25
CA LEU A 982 -19.76 51.57 -67.38
C LEU A 982 -18.68 50.49 -67.17
N LEU A 983 -17.95 50.13 -68.22
CA LEU A 983 -16.79 49.23 -68.15
C LEU A 983 -15.65 49.85 -67.32
N SER A 984 -15.41 51.15 -67.45
CA SER A 984 -14.43 51.88 -66.63
C SER A 984 -14.83 51.97 -65.16
N ILE A 985 -16.12 52.17 -64.85
CA ILE A 985 -16.62 52.08 -63.46
C ILE A 985 -16.38 50.68 -62.90
N LEU A 986 -16.72 49.62 -63.63
CA LEU A 986 -16.49 48.24 -63.18
C LEU A 986 -15.01 48.03 -62.88
N LYS A 987 -14.12 48.38 -63.82
CA LYS A 987 -12.68 48.22 -63.69
C LYS A 987 -12.08 49.03 -62.54
N GLU A 988 -12.42 50.31 -62.40
CA GLU A 988 -11.96 51.15 -61.27
C GLU A 988 -12.49 50.63 -59.93
N THR A 989 -13.76 50.19 -59.87
CA THR A 989 -14.32 49.61 -58.64
C THR A 989 -13.65 48.28 -58.31
N GLU A 990 -13.35 47.46 -59.31
CA GLU A 990 -12.61 46.20 -59.18
C GLU A 990 -11.21 46.46 -58.63
N GLU A 991 -10.43 47.34 -59.25
CA GLU A 991 -9.06 47.70 -58.84
C GLU A 991 -8.99 48.39 -57.46
N ILE A 992 -10.03 49.15 -57.07
CA ILE A 992 -10.07 49.80 -55.74
C ILE A 992 -10.57 48.85 -54.64
N CYS A 993 -11.52 47.96 -54.94
CA CYS A 993 -11.97 46.92 -54.01
C CYS A 993 -10.94 45.81 -53.84
N TYR A 994 -10.16 45.50 -54.89
CA TYR A 994 -9.07 44.53 -54.85
C TYR A 994 -7.95 45.04 -53.92
N PHE A 995 -7.54 44.16 -53.01
CA PHE A 995 -6.44 44.38 -52.07
C PHE A 995 -5.50 43.18 -52.19
N ASP A 996 -4.21 43.45 -52.35
CA ASP A 996 -3.25 42.53 -53.00
C ASP A 996 -2.90 41.26 -52.20
N GLU A 997 -3.37 41.14 -50.94
CA GLU A 997 -2.82 40.19 -49.97
C GLU A 997 -3.65 38.91 -49.71
N GLU A 998 -4.95 38.85 -50.03
CA GLU A 998 -5.74 37.62 -49.87
C GLU A 998 -6.68 37.32 -51.06
N GLY A 999 -6.40 36.24 -51.79
CA GLY A 999 -7.18 35.79 -52.95
C GLY A 999 -8.67 35.47 -52.69
N LYS A 1000 -9.10 35.35 -51.44
CA LYS A 1000 -10.50 35.10 -51.03
C LYS A 1000 -11.49 36.14 -51.57
N LEU A 1001 -11.06 37.41 -51.70
CA LEU A 1001 -11.93 38.46 -52.23
C LEU A 1001 -12.23 38.24 -53.72
N LYS A 1002 -11.28 37.64 -54.46
CA LYS A 1002 -11.37 37.41 -55.90
C LYS A 1002 -12.47 36.40 -56.23
N GLU A 1003 -12.53 35.26 -55.52
CA GLU A 1003 -13.60 34.28 -55.70
C GLU A 1003 -15.00 34.82 -55.35
N LEU A 1004 -15.10 35.71 -54.34
CA LEU A 1004 -16.37 36.34 -53.95
C LEU A 1004 -16.82 37.45 -54.91
N MET A 1005 -15.89 38.18 -55.53
CA MET A 1005 -16.21 39.27 -56.47
C MET A 1005 -16.53 38.76 -57.88
N LEU A 1006 -15.91 37.66 -58.32
CA LEU A 1006 -16.12 37.03 -59.63
C LEU A 1006 -17.40 36.19 -59.67
N ASN A 1007 -18.54 36.79 -59.30
CA ASN A 1007 -19.85 36.19 -59.47
C ASN A 1007 -20.18 36.04 -60.98
N ALA A 1008 -20.96 35.02 -61.34
CA ALA A 1008 -21.38 34.77 -62.73
C ALA A 1008 -22.04 35.99 -63.37
N ASP A 1009 -22.82 36.77 -62.60
CA ASP A 1009 -23.43 38.02 -63.04
C ASP A 1009 -22.40 39.07 -63.50
N TYR A 1010 -21.22 39.11 -62.87
CA TYR A 1010 -20.15 40.04 -63.22
C TYR A 1010 -19.39 39.57 -64.47
N GLU A 1011 -19.01 38.28 -64.54
CA GLU A 1011 -18.32 37.73 -65.71
C GLU A 1011 -19.17 37.86 -66.98
N PHE A 1012 -20.47 37.54 -66.87
CA PHE A 1012 -21.44 37.76 -67.94
C PHE A 1012 -21.52 39.24 -68.35
N LEU A 1013 -21.70 40.16 -67.38
CA LEU A 1013 -21.78 41.59 -67.64
C LEU A 1013 -20.51 42.15 -68.29
N LYS A 1014 -19.32 41.68 -67.87
CA LYS A 1014 -18.02 42.09 -68.39
C LYS A 1014 -17.88 41.65 -69.85
N GLN A 1015 -18.08 40.37 -70.14
CA GLN A 1015 -18.03 39.83 -71.50
C GLN A 1015 -19.02 40.54 -72.43
N GLU A 1016 -20.24 40.81 -71.95
CA GLU A 1016 -21.27 41.48 -72.75
C GLU A 1016 -20.93 42.96 -73.03
N LEU A 1017 -20.37 43.69 -72.05
CA LEU A 1017 -19.89 45.07 -72.24
C LEU A 1017 -18.66 45.14 -73.16
N GLU A 1018 -17.73 44.18 -73.06
CA GLU A 1018 -16.58 44.06 -73.94
C GLU A 1018 -16.99 43.69 -75.37
N GLN A 1019 -17.96 42.79 -75.54
CA GLN A 1019 -18.52 42.43 -76.84
C GLN A 1019 -19.27 43.61 -77.48
N MET A 1020 -20.03 44.39 -76.70
CA MET A 1020 -20.66 45.62 -77.19
C MET A 1020 -19.65 46.73 -77.55
N LYS A 1021 -18.47 46.72 -76.95
CA LYS A 1021 -17.34 47.57 -77.35
C LYS A 1021 -16.67 47.07 -78.64
N TYR A 1022 -16.55 45.76 -78.83
CA TYR A 1022 -15.91 45.12 -79.98
C TYR A 1022 -16.78 45.08 -81.25
N ASN A 1023 -18.12 45.04 -81.11
CA ASN A 1023 -19.08 45.09 -82.22
C ASN A 1023 -19.19 46.50 -82.87
N ARG A 1024 -18.14 47.34 -82.79
CA ARG A 1024 -18.10 48.73 -83.21
C ARG A 1024 -16.83 49.04 -84.00
#